data_AF-A0A8T5SPA4-F1
#
_entry.id   AF-A0A8T5SPA4-F1
#
_cell.length_a   1.000
_cell.length_b   1.000
_cell.length_c   1.000
_cell.angle_alpha   90.00
_cell.angle_beta   90.00
_cell.angle_gamma   90.00
#
_symmetry.space_group_name_H-M   'P 1'
#
loop_
_entity.id
_entity.type
_entity.pdbx_description
1 polymer ?
#
loop_
_entity_poly.entity_id
_entity_poly.type
_entity_poly.pdbx_seq_one_letter_code
_entity_poly.pdbx_strand_id
1 'polypeptide(L)'
;MRSRVKVICRGIVQGIGFRPFVYQTAMKLGLTGFVRNQGDAGVLIVAEGLKEILLKFVDSLKYDKPYLAKYEDFQVTWSSFQDQFAIFEIQKSSKQKVGGVSYLPPDISLCDKCLSDMENQNDYRYKYAFTSCAICGPRYTTITKLPYDRPNTTMKDFPLCESCSKEYNDPLDRRHHAQTTCCVRCGPKLSLYNKSGKKLELPNVIKEISKLISEGNIIAIKGIGGTHLACSVNNDETILKLRTRKGKRKYKPFAVISRSIADVEKYAVINSIEEELLTSYRRPIVLLDKKEPFPLSEWIAPKLYNIGVMLPYSGIHSLILDEINDPALILTSANPSEIPMYIENDEILENAGELADYFLLHNRRIFQRADDSVLRFANDNPVLIRRSRGWVPEPINLPFDLGKFSSLGVGPLLTSTGAIATTNRCFPTQFIGDVETLETLAFLESSINHMSSLLDINSYDSIGSDLHPNFLSSKLAEKIKEEHNASLYKIQHHHAHAVALMLDNHVPKEEDIVSIIADGVGYGSDGKIWGGEIFHSSYSDFKRIGHLEEQPMIGGDRATYFPIRMVIGILSKKYSENELSELLLKAHPNSLPGGENEIQIALSQLNKGINVFYSTSTGRILAAASALLKACYERTYEGEPAIILEALARKGRLGKIEFEVFEENTEIIDTTSLLHQAYELLNSGKQPADIALAIHHYLANQFSDLAINYAISNAIKKIGFTGGVAYNDIITRQIAKKVKSAKLEFLQHKSLPCGDGGISSGQAIIAAMKAKD
;
A
#
# COMPACT_ATOMS: atom_id res chain seq x y z
N MET A 1 -0.94 -40.06 -33.84
CA MET A 1 0.30 -39.47 -34.41
C MET A 1 1.19 -38.96 -33.28
N ARG A 2 2.50 -39.22 -33.31
CA ARG A 2 3.45 -38.61 -32.35
C ARG A 2 3.78 -37.18 -32.76
N SER A 3 4.03 -36.30 -31.80
CA SER A 3 4.35 -34.90 -32.03
C SER A 3 5.28 -34.36 -30.96
N ARG A 4 5.78 -33.16 -31.18
CA ARG A 4 6.49 -32.35 -30.19
C ARG A 4 5.68 -31.09 -29.91
N VAL A 5 5.65 -30.67 -28.65
CA VAL A 5 5.13 -29.36 -28.24
C VAL A 5 6.21 -28.58 -27.52
N LYS A 6 6.33 -27.30 -27.86
CA LYS A 6 7.13 -26.31 -27.14
C LYS A 6 6.16 -25.32 -26.53
N VAL A 7 6.23 -25.14 -25.21
CA VAL A 7 5.43 -24.16 -24.48
C VAL A 7 6.34 -23.12 -23.83
N ILE A 8 6.05 -21.84 -24.05
CA ILE A 8 6.70 -20.73 -23.37
C ILE A 8 5.65 -20.05 -22.49
N CYS A 9 5.88 -20.05 -21.18
CA CYS A 9 4.99 -19.43 -20.19
C CYS A 9 5.66 -18.17 -19.62
N ARG A 10 4.90 -17.07 -19.53
CA ARG A 10 5.33 -15.80 -18.90
C ARG A 10 4.27 -15.29 -17.92
N GLY A 11 4.70 -14.45 -16.98
CA GLY A 11 3.92 -13.96 -15.84
C GLY A 11 4.46 -14.50 -14.52
N ILE A 12 3.59 -14.84 -13.57
CA ILE A 12 4.00 -15.48 -12.31
C ILE A 12 4.16 -16.97 -12.55
N VAL A 13 5.35 -17.39 -12.97
CA VAL A 13 5.66 -18.80 -13.29
C VAL A 13 6.95 -19.33 -12.65
N GLN A 14 7.70 -18.47 -11.96
CA GLN A 14 8.87 -18.87 -11.16
C GLN A 14 8.61 -18.68 -9.66
N GLY A 15 9.31 -19.43 -8.80
CA GLY A 15 9.17 -19.31 -7.35
C GLY A 15 7.84 -19.77 -6.75
N ILE A 16 7.00 -20.44 -7.54
CA ILE A 16 5.64 -20.88 -7.16
C ILE A 16 5.41 -22.38 -7.38
N GLY A 17 6.46 -23.21 -7.34
CA GLY A 17 6.35 -24.66 -7.57
C GLY A 17 5.94 -25.07 -8.99
N PHE A 18 6.05 -24.18 -9.99
CA PHE A 18 5.62 -24.46 -11.36
C PHE A 18 6.42 -25.58 -12.05
N ARG A 19 7.75 -25.59 -11.94
CA ARG A 19 8.61 -26.66 -12.48
C ARG A 19 8.23 -28.06 -11.93
N PRO A 20 8.08 -28.25 -10.60
CA PRO A 20 7.54 -29.50 -10.04
C PRO A 20 6.19 -29.89 -10.64
N PHE A 21 5.24 -28.95 -10.74
CA PHE A 21 3.93 -29.21 -11.33
C PHE A 21 4.01 -29.70 -12.78
N VAL A 22 4.82 -29.04 -13.63
CA VAL A 22 5.03 -29.43 -15.02
C VAL A 22 5.61 -30.85 -15.11
N TYR A 23 6.63 -31.13 -14.29
CA TYR A 23 7.26 -32.46 -14.23
C TYR A 23 6.28 -33.55 -13.82
N GLN A 24 5.54 -33.35 -12.72
CA GLN A 24 4.57 -34.33 -12.23
C GLN A 24 3.46 -34.59 -13.25
N THR A 25 2.99 -33.54 -13.93
CA THR A 25 1.97 -33.66 -14.99
C THR A 25 2.51 -34.45 -16.18
N ALA A 26 3.75 -34.18 -16.61
CA ALA A 26 4.39 -34.90 -17.71
C ALA A 26 4.59 -36.39 -17.37
N MET A 27 5.06 -36.70 -16.15
CA MET A 27 5.25 -38.06 -15.67
C MET A 27 3.93 -38.83 -15.58
N LYS A 28 2.87 -38.22 -15.04
CA LYS A 28 1.53 -38.82 -14.97
C LYS A 28 0.96 -39.18 -16.35
N LEU A 29 1.36 -38.43 -17.37
CA LEU A 29 0.92 -38.61 -18.75
C LEU A 29 1.90 -39.45 -19.60
N GLY A 30 3.02 -39.92 -19.03
CA GLY A 30 4.00 -40.75 -19.75
C GLY A 30 4.72 -40.02 -20.88
N LEU A 31 4.98 -38.72 -20.72
CA LEU A 31 5.66 -37.87 -21.72
C LEU A 31 7.17 -37.81 -21.46
N THR A 32 7.95 -37.52 -22.51
CA THR A 32 9.39 -37.24 -22.41
C THR A 32 9.69 -35.80 -22.80
N GLY A 33 10.78 -35.21 -22.31
CA GLY A 33 11.05 -33.78 -22.50
C GLY A 33 11.77 -33.08 -21.36
N PHE A 34 11.53 -31.78 -21.21
CA PHE A 34 12.07 -31.02 -20.07
C PHE A 34 11.28 -29.77 -19.73
N VAL A 35 11.53 -29.25 -18.53
CA VAL A 35 11.14 -27.90 -18.09
C VAL A 35 12.34 -27.13 -17.52
N ARG A 36 12.42 -25.82 -17.82
CA ARG A 36 13.56 -24.97 -17.43
C ARG A 36 13.20 -23.50 -17.20
N ASN A 37 13.65 -22.95 -16.08
CA ASN A 37 13.59 -21.50 -15.81
C ASN A 37 14.53 -20.73 -16.76
N GLN A 38 14.06 -19.58 -17.27
CA GLN A 38 14.85 -18.65 -18.08
C GLN A 38 15.25 -17.40 -17.28
N GLY A 39 16.20 -16.62 -17.81
CA GLY A 39 16.77 -15.44 -17.15
C GLY A 39 15.85 -14.21 -17.11
N ASP A 40 14.75 -14.23 -17.86
CA ASP A 40 13.69 -13.21 -17.91
C ASP A 40 12.49 -13.56 -17.01
N ALA A 41 12.73 -14.38 -15.98
CA ALA A 41 11.75 -14.98 -15.08
C ALA A 41 10.65 -15.84 -15.77
N GLY A 42 10.80 -16.19 -17.06
CA GLY A 42 9.89 -17.08 -17.79
C GLY A 42 10.20 -18.58 -17.62
N VAL A 43 9.36 -19.45 -18.17
CA VAL A 43 9.56 -20.91 -18.18
C VAL A 43 9.42 -21.49 -19.58
N LEU A 44 10.40 -22.30 -19.99
CA LEU A 44 10.38 -23.07 -21.23
C LEU A 44 10.07 -24.53 -20.92
N ILE A 45 9.12 -25.10 -21.67
CA ILE A 45 8.73 -26.50 -21.60
C ILE A 45 8.84 -27.10 -23.00
N VAL A 46 9.43 -28.28 -23.11
CA VAL A 46 9.43 -29.08 -24.34
C VAL A 46 8.95 -30.47 -23.96
N ALA A 47 7.94 -30.99 -24.66
CA ALA A 47 7.42 -32.34 -24.43
C ALA A 47 7.20 -33.07 -25.76
N GLU A 48 7.46 -34.37 -25.76
CA GLU A 48 7.31 -35.28 -26.89
C GLU A 48 6.43 -36.47 -26.49
N GLY A 49 5.56 -36.93 -27.40
CA GLY A 49 4.63 -38.01 -27.13
C GLY A 49 3.49 -38.11 -28.16
N LEU A 50 2.44 -38.86 -27.82
CA LEU A 50 1.23 -38.94 -28.63
C LEU A 50 0.50 -37.58 -28.60
N LYS A 51 0.10 -37.06 -29.76
CA LYS A 51 -0.53 -35.73 -29.88
C LYS A 51 -1.74 -35.55 -28.97
N GLU A 52 -2.57 -36.58 -28.82
CA GLU A 52 -3.74 -36.57 -27.92
C GLU A 52 -3.36 -36.41 -26.44
N ILE A 53 -2.25 -37.02 -26.01
CA ILE A 53 -1.73 -36.90 -24.66
C ILE A 53 -1.08 -35.52 -24.46
N LEU A 54 -0.36 -35.01 -25.47
CA LEU A 54 0.22 -33.68 -25.43
C LEU A 54 -0.85 -32.57 -25.36
N LEU A 55 -2.00 -32.75 -25.99
CA LEU A 55 -3.14 -31.83 -25.85
C LEU A 55 -3.64 -31.81 -24.39
N LYS A 56 -3.84 -32.98 -23.77
CA LYS A 56 -4.19 -33.08 -22.34
C LYS A 56 -3.14 -32.43 -21.44
N PHE A 57 -1.85 -32.60 -21.76
CA PHE A 57 -0.77 -31.95 -21.03
C PHE A 57 -0.86 -30.43 -21.11
N VAL A 58 -1.04 -29.88 -22.31
CA VAL A 58 -1.21 -28.43 -22.51
C VAL A 58 -2.46 -27.91 -21.78
N ASP A 59 -3.56 -28.66 -21.78
CA ASP A 59 -4.78 -28.29 -21.06
C ASP A 59 -4.55 -28.32 -19.55
N SER A 60 -3.90 -29.34 -19.00
CA SER A 60 -3.51 -29.37 -17.58
C SER A 60 -2.60 -28.20 -17.23
N LEU A 61 -1.63 -27.85 -18.09
CA LEU A 61 -0.82 -26.65 -17.88
C LEU A 61 -1.67 -25.38 -17.84
N LYS A 62 -2.77 -25.29 -18.59
CA LYS A 62 -3.67 -24.11 -18.58
C LYS A 62 -4.55 -24.05 -17.34
N TYR A 63 -5.16 -25.17 -16.98
CA TYR A 63 -6.29 -25.20 -16.04
C TYR A 63 -5.93 -25.78 -14.66
N ASP A 64 -5.00 -26.73 -14.59
CA ASP A 64 -4.60 -27.41 -13.34
C ASP A 64 -3.35 -26.77 -12.70
N LYS A 65 -2.90 -25.62 -13.22
CA LYS A 65 -1.71 -24.91 -12.74
C LYS A 65 -1.82 -24.54 -11.25
N PRO A 66 -0.68 -24.38 -10.54
CA PRO A 66 -0.68 -23.86 -9.18
C PRO A 66 -1.51 -22.58 -9.08
N TYR A 67 -2.31 -22.41 -8.02
CA TYR A 67 -3.25 -21.28 -7.90
C TYR A 67 -2.57 -19.89 -7.97
N LEU A 68 -1.28 -19.83 -7.59
CA LEU A 68 -0.45 -18.63 -7.68
C LEU A 68 0.05 -18.34 -9.10
N ALA A 69 0.00 -19.32 -10.00
CA ALA A 69 0.45 -19.15 -11.37
C ALA A 69 -0.50 -18.21 -12.09
N LYS A 70 0.04 -17.14 -12.66
CA LYS A 70 -0.72 -16.22 -13.53
C LYS A 70 -0.01 -16.17 -14.87
N TYR A 71 -0.70 -16.57 -15.92
CA TYR A 71 -0.20 -16.45 -17.27
C TYR A 71 -0.58 -15.10 -17.82
N GLU A 72 0.44 -14.36 -18.26
CA GLU A 72 0.26 -13.17 -19.10
C GLU A 72 0.46 -13.52 -20.56
N ASP A 73 1.30 -14.52 -20.83
CA ASP A 73 1.53 -15.07 -22.16
C ASP A 73 1.74 -16.58 -22.04
N PHE A 74 1.10 -17.33 -22.93
CA PHE A 74 1.13 -18.78 -22.97
C PHE A 74 1.21 -19.23 -24.43
N GLN A 75 2.42 -19.34 -24.95
CA GLN A 75 2.67 -19.66 -26.36
C GLN A 75 2.87 -21.16 -26.52
N VAL A 76 2.13 -21.76 -27.45
CA VAL A 76 2.21 -23.18 -27.78
C VAL A 76 2.61 -23.33 -29.24
N THR A 77 3.74 -23.98 -29.48
CA THR A 77 4.22 -24.29 -30.83
C THR A 77 4.32 -25.79 -31.00
N TRP A 78 3.72 -26.30 -32.08
CA TRP A 78 3.75 -27.72 -32.43
C TRP A 78 4.80 -27.98 -33.51
N SER A 79 5.48 -29.11 -33.41
CA SER A 79 6.42 -29.57 -34.44
C SER A 79 6.41 -31.08 -34.57
N SER A 80 7.11 -31.59 -35.59
CA SER A 80 7.30 -33.03 -35.77
C SER A 80 8.01 -33.64 -34.57
N PHE A 81 7.65 -34.89 -34.26
CA PHE A 81 8.33 -35.69 -33.24
C PHE A 81 9.81 -35.86 -33.62
N GLN A 82 10.72 -35.64 -32.67
CA GLN A 82 12.16 -35.69 -32.92
C GLN A 82 12.88 -36.82 -32.17
N ASP A 83 12.18 -37.54 -31.29
CA ASP A 83 12.71 -38.64 -30.46
C ASP A 83 13.97 -38.25 -29.68
N GLN A 84 13.99 -37.02 -29.15
CA GLN A 84 15.20 -36.44 -28.55
C GLN A 84 15.38 -36.78 -27.07
N PHE A 85 14.34 -37.26 -26.40
CA PHE A 85 14.32 -37.42 -24.95
C PHE A 85 13.89 -38.82 -24.54
N ALA A 86 14.71 -39.48 -23.74
CA ALA A 86 14.38 -40.76 -23.13
C ALA A 86 13.45 -40.63 -21.91
N ILE A 87 13.56 -39.50 -21.19
CA ILE A 87 12.77 -39.21 -19.98
C ILE A 87 12.33 -37.74 -19.97
N PHE A 88 11.46 -37.37 -19.02
CA PHE A 88 11.15 -35.97 -18.73
C PHE A 88 12.02 -35.47 -17.58
N GLU A 89 12.67 -34.30 -17.72
CA GLU A 89 13.59 -33.78 -16.70
C GLU A 89 13.33 -32.32 -16.31
N ILE A 90 13.65 -31.96 -15.07
CA ILE A 90 13.77 -30.56 -14.65
C ILE A 90 15.23 -30.13 -14.88
N GLN A 91 15.46 -29.29 -15.88
CA GLN A 91 16.79 -28.82 -16.23
C GLN A 91 17.24 -27.62 -15.37
N LYS A 92 18.56 -27.45 -15.25
CA LYS A 92 19.19 -26.29 -14.59
C LYS A 92 18.73 -24.98 -15.22
N SER A 93 18.49 -23.97 -14.38
CA SER A 93 18.12 -22.62 -14.80
C SER A 93 19.09 -22.08 -15.86
N SER A 94 18.55 -21.46 -16.92
CA SER A 94 19.32 -20.85 -18.00
C SER A 94 19.44 -19.34 -17.80
N LYS A 95 20.59 -18.77 -18.14
CA LYS A 95 20.76 -17.31 -18.22
C LYS A 95 20.22 -16.72 -19.53
N GLN A 96 19.91 -17.56 -20.53
CA GLN A 96 19.35 -17.09 -21.79
C GLN A 96 17.99 -16.42 -21.54
N LYS A 97 17.80 -15.29 -22.20
CA LYS A 97 16.53 -14.57 -22.28
C LYS A 97 15.90 -14.89 -23.61
N VAL A 98 14.61 -15.18 -23.61
CA VAL A 98 13.87 -15.47 -24.86
C VAL A 98 13.00 -14.27 -25.25
N GLY A 99 13.11 -13.15 -24.51
CA GLY A 99 12.40 -11.88 -24.72
C GLY A 99 11.15 -11.77 -23.85
N GLY A 100 10.71 -10.54 -23.55
CA GLY A 100 9.62 -10.22 -22.61
C GLY A 100 10.09 -10.04 -21.16
N VAL A 101 9.23 -9.48 -20.29
CA VAL A 101 9.50 -9.30 -18.85
C VAL A 101 8.59 -10.25 -18.07
N SER A 102 9.14 -11.27 -17.41
CA SER A 102 8.41 -11.94 -16.32
C SER A 102 8.94 -11.38 -14.99
N TYR A 103 8.21 -11.61 -13.91
CA TYR A 103 8.55 -11.04 -12.60
C TYR A 103 8.45 -12.08 -11.50
N LEU A 104 9.13 -11.79 -10.39
CA LEU A 104 9.13 -12.64 -9.21
C LEU A 104 7.75 -12.56 -8.52
N PRO A 105 7.23 -13.67 -7.97
CA PRO A 105 6.10 -13.59 -7.05
C PRO A 105 6.41 -12.70 -5.85
N PRO A 106 5.39 -12.07 -5.25
CA PRO A 106 5.55 -11.36 -4.00
C PRO A 106 5.82 -12.32 -2.84
N ASP A 107 6.08 -11.80 -1.64
CA ASP A 107 6.08 -12.64 -0.44
C ASP A 107 4.71 -13.27 -0.18
N ILE A 108 4.70 -14.55 0.17
CA ILE A 108 3.50 -15.37 0.28
C ILE A 108 3.39 -15.89 1.71
N SER A 109 2.19 -15.85 2.29
CA SER A 109 1.93 -16.45 3.60
C SER A 109 2.23 -17.94 3.61
N LEU A 110 2.35 -18.54 4.80
CA LEU A 110 2.37 -20.00 4.91
C LEU A 110 1.06 -20.59 4.35
N CYS A 111 1.19 -21.73 3.66
CA CYS A 111 0.04 -22.52 3.23
C CYS A 111 -0.38 -23.50 4.33
N ASP A 112 -1.63 -23.97 4.27
CA ASP A 112 -2.22 -24.86 5.29
C ASP A 112 -1.38 -26.11 5.52
N LYS A 113 -0.83 -26.72 4.45
CA LYS A 113 0.07 -27.88 4.58
C LYS A 113 1.33 -27.57 5.39
N CYS A 114 1.90 -26.38 5.26
CA CYS A 114 3.06 -25.98 6.08
C CYS A 114 2.66 -25.68 7.52
N LEU A 115 1.45 -25.16 7.76
CA LEU A 115 0.92 -24.98 9.10
C LEU A 115 0.68 -26.35 9.78
N SER A 116 0.09 -27.32 9.08
CA SER A 116 -0.09 -28.68 9.60
C SER A 116 1.23 -29.38 9.97
N ASP A 117 2.31 -29.18 9.19
CA ASP A 117 3.64 -29.69 9.58
C ASP A 117 4.14 -29.08 10.91
N MET A 118 3.78 -27.82 11.21
CA MET A 118 4.15 -27.18 12.48
C MET A 118 3.37 -27.73 13.68
N GLU A 119 2.20 -28.32 13.45
CA GLU A 119 1.33 -28.91 14.46
C GLU A 119 1.58 -30.41 14.67
N ASN A 120 2.17 -31.08 13.68
CA ASN A 120 2.44 -32.51 13.72
C ASN A 120 3.70 -32.84 14.55
N GLN A 121 3.52 -33.45 15.73
CA GLN A 121 4.61 -33.86 16.63
C GLN A 121 5.62 -34.84 16.02
N ASN A 122 5.20 -35.60 15.00
CA ASN A 122 6.07 -36.54 14.30
C ASN A 122 6.87 -35.89 13.16
N ASP A 123 6.54 -34.66 12.77
CA ASP A 123 7.30 -33.92 11.77
C ASP A 123 8.50 -33.24 12.44
N TYR A 124 9.67 -33.30 11.81
CA TYR A 124 10.88 -32.64 12.32
C TYR A 124 10.85 -31.10 12.15
N ARG A 125 9.74 -30.55 11.66
CA ARG A 125 9.38 -29.13 11.64
C ARG A 125 8.27 -28.79 12.66
N TYR A 126 7.92 -29.72 13.55
CA TYR A 126 7.04 -29.45 14.68
C TYR A 126 7.48 -28.18 15.43
N LYS A 127 6.55 -27.25 15.59
CA LYS A 127 6.75 -25.93 16.20
C LYS A 127 7.94 -25.13 15.64
N TYR A 128 8.27 -25.30 14.35
CA TYR A 128 9.36 -24.60 13.66
C TYR A 128 8.89 -23.38 12.84
N ALA A 129 9.34 -22.18 13.23
CA ALA A 129 8.82 -20.91 12.71
C ALA A 129 9.14 -20.59 11.23
N PHE A 130 10.15 -21.22 10.64
CA PHE A 130 10.66 -20.88 9.30
C PHE A 130 10.37 -21.94 8.24
N THR A 131 9.47 -22.89 8.52
CA THR A 131 9.03 -23.86 7.51
C THR A 131 8.46 -23.16 6.28
N SER A 132 8.70 -23.73 5.10
CA SER A 132 8.09 -23.30 3.85
C SER A 132 8.17 -24.41 2.82
N CYS A 133 7.41 -24.25 1.73
CA CYS A 133 7.46 -25.13 0.57
C CYS A 133 7.53 -24.32 -0.73
N ALA A 134 7.48 -24.99 -1.89
CA ALA A 134 7.72 -24.34 -3.17
C ALA A 134 6.69 -23.23 -3.51
N ILE A 135 5.51 -23.28 -2.89
CA ILE A 135 4.39 -22.35 -3.16
C ILE A 135 4.17 -21.29 -2.06
N CYS A 136 4.91 -21.32 -0.94
CA CYS A 136 4.63 -20.44 0.20
C CYS A 136 5.92 -19.86 0.81
N GLY A 137 5.77 -18.87 1.69
CA GLY A 137 6.90 -18.23 2.39
C GLY A 137 7.51 -17.05 1.63
N PRO A 138 8.62 -16.48 2.14
CA PRO A 138 9.19 -15.26 1.60
C PRO A 138 9.80 -15.45 0.20
N ARG A 139 9.77 -14.36 -0.58
CA ARG A 139 10.27 -14.26 -1.95
C ARG A 139 11.03 -12.93 -2.09
N TYR A 140 10.32 -11.84 -2.38
CA TYR A 140 10.88 -10.51 -2.60
C TYR A 140 11.79 -10.04 -1.46
N THR A 141 11.37 -10.26 -0.21
CA THR A 141 12.17 -9.90 0.99
C THR A 141 13.48 -10.68 1.15
N THR A 142 13.67 -11.76 0.38
CA THR A 142 14.84 -12.66 0.51
C THR A 142 15.70 -12.77 -0.73
N ILE A 143 15.20 -12.41 -1.92
CA ILE A 143 15.97 -12.50 -3.15
C ILE A 143 17.03 -11.40 -3.17
N THR A 144 18.24 -11.72 -3.62
CA THR A 144 19.30 -10.73 -3.80
C THR A 144 19.54 -10.41 -5.28
N LYS A 145 19.31 -11.38 -6.17
CA LYS A 145 19.36 -11.24 -7.64
C LYS A 145 18.67 -12.40 -8.34
N LEU A 146 18.40 -12.26 -9.65
CA LEU A 146 17.92 -13.35 -10.49
C LEU A 146 19.07 -14.21 -11.06
N PRO A 147 18.81 -15.48 -11.46
CA PRO A 147 17.54 -16.22 -11.33
C PRO A 147 17.21 -16.58 -9.87
N TYR A 148 15.93 -16.85 -9.58
CA TYR A 148 15.47 -17.21 -8.23
C TYR A 148 15.89 -18.63 -7.85
N ASP A 149 17.09 -18.72 -7.28
CA ASP A 149 17.72 -19.93 -6.77
C ASP A 149 18.37 -19.62 -5.40
N ARG A 150 18.48 -20.62 -4.52
CA ARG A 150 18.89 -20.49 -3.11
C ARG A 150 20.18 -19.67 -2.91
N PRO A 151 21.25 -19.82 -3.71
CA PRO A 151 22.47 -19.02 -3.55
C PRO A 151 22.27 -17.51 -3.78
N ASN A 152 21.23 -17.14 -4.53
CA ASN A 152 20.83 -15.75 -4.80
C ASN A 152 19.73 -15.27 -3.84
N THR A 153 19.67 -15.86 -2.64
CA THR A 153 18.74 -15.45 -1.58
C THR A 153 19.48 -15.34 -0.24
N THR A 154 18.83 -14.77 0.77
CA THR A 154 19.34 -14.79 2.16
C THR A 154 19.43 -16.20 2.76
N MET A 155 18.87 -17.22 2.08
CA MET A 155 18.99 -18.63 2.49
C MET A 155 20.33 -19.28 2.10
N LYS A 156 21.20 -18.56 1.37
CA LYS A 156 22.57 -19.01 1.09
C LYS A 156 23.39 -19.26 2.37
N ASP A 157 23.04 -18.56 3.45
CA ASP A 157 23.71 -18.63 4.75
C ASP A 157 23.32 -19.91 5.53
N PHE A 158 22.43 -20.75 4.98
CA PHE A 158 21.85 -21.93 5.62
C PHE A 158 21.94 -23.17 4.69
N PRO A 159 23.05 -23.92 4.67
CA PRO A 159 23.17 -25.16 3.89
C PRO A 159 22.11 -26.20 4.29
N LEU A 160 21.56 -26.95 3.35
CA LEU A 160 20.52 -27.95 3.64
C LEU A 160 21.13 -29.15 4.40
N CYS A 161 20.45 -29.61 5.47
CA CYS A 161 20.75 -30.91 6.05
C CYS A 161 20.31 -32.06 5.13
N GLU A 162 20.72 -33.28 5.43
CA GLU A 162 20.44 -34.47 4.62
C GLU A 162 18.93 -34.64 4.32
N SER A 163 18.06 -34.54 5.32
CA SER A 163 16.61 -34.72 5.11
C SER A 163 16.01 -33.63 4.22
N CYS A 164 16.34 -32.35 4.46
CA CYS A 164 15.87 -31.27 3.60
C CYS A 164 16.44 -31.37 2.19
N SER A 165 17.67 -31.88 2.04
CA SER A 165 18.29 -32.11 0.73
C SER A 165 17.57 -33.21 -0.05
N LYS A 166 17.16 -34.30 0.61
CA LYS A 166 16.33 -35.36 -0.02
C LYS A 166 15.03 -34.78 -0.56
N GLU A 167 14.26 -34.07 0.26
CA GLU A 167 13.01 -33.42 -0.18
C GLU A 167 13.24 -32.36 -1.26
N TYR A 168 14.32 -31.59 -1.17
CA TYR A 168 14.64 -30.55 -2.17
C TYR A 168 14.91 -31.15 -3.56
N ASN A 169 15.51 -32.35 -3.61
CA ASN A 169 15.87 -33.03 -4.86
C ASN A 169 14.82 -34.03 -5.34
N ASP A 170 13.87 -34.44 -4.49
CA ASP A 170 12.78 -35.35 -4.86
C ASP A 170 11.66 -34.61 -5.61
N PRO A 171 11.42 -34.87 -6.91
CA PRO A 171 10.39 -34.21 -7.71
C PRO A 171 8.95 -34.47 -7.25
N LEU A 172 8.73 -35.51 -6.44
CA LEU A 172 7.41 -35.84 -5.89
C LEU A 172 7.13 -35.11 -4.57
N ASP A 173 8.16 -34.56 -3.92
CA ASP A 173 8.00 -33.80 -2.69
C ASP A 173 7.50 -32.36 -2.99
N ARG A 174 6.60 -31.86 -2.15
CA ARG A 174 6.10 -30.47 -2.23
C ARG A 174 7.18 -29.40 -2.00
N ARG A 175 8.34 -29.79 -1.47
CA ARG A 175 9.52 -28.96 -1.21
C ARG A 175 10.58 -29.11 -2.30
N HIS A 176 10.28 -29.83 -3.38
CA HIS A 176 11.15 -29.89 -4.54
C HIS A 176 11.50 -28.49 -5.05
N HIS A 177 12.80 -28.17 -5.13
CA HIS A 177 13.29 -26.84 -5.49
C HIS A 177 12.66 -25.67 -4.71
N ALA A 178 12.19 -25.90 -3.47
CA ALA A 178 11.74 -24.84 -2.58
C ALA A 178 12.96 -24.08 -2.04
N GLN A 179 13.27 -22.92 -2.62
CA GLN A 179 14.51 -22.19 -2.34
C GLN A 179 14.64 -21.78 -0.86
N THR A 180 13.52 -21.60 -0.17
CA THR A 180 13.42 -21.22 1.24
C THR A 180 13.20 -22.38 2.20
N THR A 181 13.19 -23.64 1.71
CA THR A 181 13.04 -24.81 2.58
C THR A 181 14.15 -24.90 3.62
N CYS A 182 13.78 -25.28 4.84
CA CYS A 182 14.69 -25.56 5.93
C CYS A 182 13.94 -26.32 7.06
N CYS A 183 14.65 -26.67 8.13
CA CYS A 183 14.11 -27.25 9.35
C CYS A 183 14.93 -26.81 10.57
N VAL A 184 14.56 -27.28 11.76
CA VAL A 184 15.24 -26.96 13.03
C VAL A 184 16.76 -27.23 13.02
N ARG A 185 17.23 -28.19 12.23
CA ARG A 185 18.66 -28.56 12.14
C ARG A 185 19.50 -27.60 11.31
N CYS A 186 18.96 -27.11 10.20
CA CYS A 186 19.75 -26.40 9.18
C CYS A 186 19.29 -24.98 8.89
N GLY A 187 18.13 -24.58 9.41
CA GLY A 187 17.54 -23.29 9.13
C GLY A 187 17.79 -22.23 10.21
N PRO A 188 17.12 -21.07 10.06
CA PRO A 188 17.20 -19.99 11.02
C PRO A 188 16.68 -20.37 12.41
N LYS A 189 17.14 -19.64 13.43
CA LYS A 189 16.77 -19.80 14.84
C LYS A 189 16.24 -18.49 15.42
N LEU A 190 15.24 -18.60 16.28
CA LEU A 190 14.73 -17.49 17.08
C LEU A 190 15.63 -17.28 18.31
N SER A 191 15.73 -16.04 18.77
CA SER A 191 16.45 -15.67 19.99
C SER A 191 15.76 -14.48 20.64
N LEU A 192 15.65 -14.52 21.96
CA LEU A 192 15.06 -13.45 22.76
C LEU A 192 16.15 -12.64 23.45
N TYR A 193 16.02 -11.32 23.41
CA TYR A 193 16.91 -10.38 24.05
C TYR A 193 16.11 -9.46 24.98
N ASN A 194 16.71 -9.04 26.09
CA ASN A 194 16.12 -8.01 26.95
C ASN A 194 16.44 -6.60 26.43
N LYS A 195 15.93 -5.56 27.11
CA LYS A 195 16.21 -4.15 26.81
C LYS A 195 17.69 -3.79 26.71
N SER A 196 18.59 -4.47 27.45
CA SER A 196 20.03 -4.21 27.42
C SER A 196 20.77 -4.92 26.29
N GLY A 197 20.05 -5.57 25.36
CA GLY A 197 20.65 -6.36 24.27
C GLY A 197 21.26 -7.68 24.73
N LYS A 198 21.03 -8.12 25.97
CA LYS A 198 21.50 -9.41 26.46
C LYS A 198 20.56 -10.52 26.00
N LYS A 199 21.11 -11.52 25.32
CA LYS A 199 20.39 -12.74 24.93
C LYS A 199 19.96 -13.54 26.17
N LEU A 200 18.71 -13.98 26.18
CA LEU A 200 18.14 -14.84 27.22
C LEU A 200 18.23 -16.30 26.78
N GLU A 201 18.84 -17.14 27.61
CA GLU A 201 18.92 -18.59 27.37
C GLU A 201 17.68 -19.25 27.99
N LEU A 202 16.74 -19.63 27.13
CA LEU A 202 15.40 -20.12 27.51
C LEU A 202 15.08 -21.44 26.79
N PRO A 203 14.41 -22.40 27.46
CA PRO A 203 14.00 -23.65 26.83
C PRO A 203 12.96 -23.45 25.71
N ASN A 204 12.02 -22.50 25.90
CA ASN A 204 10.98 -22.18 24.92
C ASN A 204 10.78 -20.66 24.84
N VAL A 205 11.31 -20.07 23.79
CA VAL A 205 11.23 -18.62 23.55
C VAL A 205 9.79 -18.15 23.31
N ILE A 206 8.97 -18.93 22.58
CA ILE A 206 7.59 -18.53 22.24
C ILE A 206 6.71 -18.45 23.49
N LYS A 207 6.83 -19.44 24.38
CA LYS A 207 6.07 -19.46 25.63
C LYS A 207 6.43 -18.28 26.54
N GLU A 208 7.71 -17.91 26.61
CA GLU A 208 8.12 -16.73 27.37
C GLU A 208 7.57 -15.43 26.77
N ILE A 209 7.51 -15.32 25.43
CA ILE A 209 6.89 -14.15 24.78
C ILE A 209 5.42 -13.99 25.17
N SER A 210 4.64 -15.08 25.18
CA SER A 210 3.23 -15.02 25.62
C SER A 210 3.10 -14.51 27.05
N LYS A 211 3.93 -15.03 27.96
CA LYS A 211 3.98 -14.57 29.35
C LYS A 211 4.33 -13.08 29.44
N LEU A 212 5.38 -12.62 28.77
CA LEU A 212 5.80 -11.23 28.81
C LEU A 212 4.73 -10.26 28.27
N ILE A 213 4.01 -10.65 27.21
CA ILE A 213 2.89 -9.85 26.68
C ILE A 213 1.76 -9.78 27.70
N SER A 214 1.42 -10.89 28.36
CA SER A 214 0.39 -10.93 29.41
C SER A 214 0.75 -10.08 30.64
N GLU A 215 2.04 -9.91 30.90
CA GLU A 215 2.59 -9.03 31.94
C GLU A 215 2.64 -7.54 31.53
N GLY A 216 2.13 -7.20 30.34
CA GLY A 216 2.03 -5.81 29.87
C GLY A 216 3.30 -5.26 29.20
N ASN A 217 4.24 -6.13 28.80
CA ASN A 217 5.45 -5.72 28.10
C ASN A 217 5.22 -5.51 26.59
N ILE A 218 6.03 -4.63 26.00
CA ILE A 218 6.07 -4.38 24.56
C ILE A 218 7.23 -5.16 23.94
N ILE A 219 6.96 -5.99 22.95
CA ILE A 219 7.96 -6.87 22.32
C ILE A 219 8.23 -6.42 20.89
N ALA A 220 9.50 -6.23 20.53
CA ALA A 220 9.90 -6.09 19.13
C ALA A 220 10.07 -7.48 18.49
N ILE A 221 9.38 -7.76 17.39
CA ILE A 221 9.38 -9.04 16.68
C ILE A 221 9.94 -8.82 15.27
N LYS A 222 11.08 -9.46 14.97
CA LYS A 222 11.61 -9.50 13.61
C LYS A 222 10.75 -10.42 12.74
N GLY A 223 10.04 -9.83 11.79
CA GLY A 223 9.15 -10.50 10.86
C GLY A 223 9.81 -10.90 9.54
N ILE A 224 9.01 -10.93 8.47
CA ILE A 224 9.49 -11.31 7.13
C ILE A 224 10.12 -10.14 6.38
N GLY A 225 9.44 -9.00 6.34
CA GLY A 225 9.88 -7.79 5.62
C GLY A 225 10.30 -6.63 6.52
N GLY A 226 10.29 -6.82 7.83
CA GLY A 226 10.62 -5.79 8.81
C GLY A 226 10.37 -6.22 10.24
N THR A 227 10.63 -5.33 11.17
CA THR A 227 10.42 -5.55 12.61
C THR A 227 9.14 -4.86 13.06
N HIS A 228 8.38 -5.49 13.96
CA HIS A 228 7.13 -4.98 14.51
C HIS A 228 7.20 -4.84 16.02
N LEU A 229 6.44 -3.92 16.61
CA LEU A 229 6.15 -3.88 18.05
C LEU A 229 4.82 -4.58 18.29
N ALA A 230 4.79 -5.45 19.30
CA ALA A 230 3.63 -6.19 19.73
C ALA A 230 3.34 -6.01 21.21
N CYS A 231 2.05 -5.89 21.55
CA CYS A 231 1.57 -5.88 22.93
C CYS A 231 0.10 -6.32 23.00
N SER A 232 -0.43 -6.48 24.22
CA SER A 232 -1.83 -6.84 24.44
C SER A 232 -2.80 -5.77 23.92
N VAL A 233 -3.99 -6.22 23.51
CA VAL A 233 -5.14 -5.40 23.08
C VAL A 233 -6.06 -4.98 24.23
N ASN A 234 -5.88 -5.55 25.42
CA ASN A 234 -6.79 -5.41 26.56
C ASN A 234 -6.21 -4.56 27.70
N ASN A 235 -4.94 -4.12 27.59
CA ASN A 235 -4.26 -3.34 28.63
C ASN A 235 -4.05 -1.88 28.18
N ASP A 236 -4.94 -0.98 28.62
CA ASP A 236 -4.88 0.45 28.31
C ASP A 236 -3.54 1.09 28.69
N GLU A 237 -2.96 0.73 29.83
CA GLU A 237 -1.69 1.26 30.29
C GLU A 237 -0.56 0.89 29.32
N THR A 238 -0.49 -0.37 28.90
CA THR A 238 0.49 -0.84 27.91
C THR A 238 0.29 -0.16 26.55
N ILE A 239 -0.95 0.04 26.10
CA ILE A 239 -1.24 0.69 24.82
C ILE A 239 -0.84 2.17 24.86
N LEU A 240 -1.16 2.87 25.96
CA LEU A 240 -0.76 4.26 26.17
C LEU A 240 0.76 4.41 26.30
N LYS A 241 1.43 3.46 26.96
CA LYS A 241 2.90 3.35 27.00
C LYS A 241 3.48 3.21 25.58
N LEU A 242 2.93 2.32 24.75
CA LEU A 242 3.34 2.16 23.35
C LEU A 242 3.15 3.44 22.54
N ARG A 243 1.98 4.11 22.66
CA ARG A 243 1.70 5.40 21.99
C ARG A 243 2.70 6.48 22.39
N THR A 244 3.05 6.53 23.67
CA THR A 244 4.03 7.50 24.19
C THR A 244 5.42 7.24 23.60
N ARG A 245 5.86 5.98 23.55
CA ARG A 245 7.14 5.58 22.95
C ARG A 245 7.21 5.83 21.43
N LYS A 246 6.08 5.71 20.73
CA LYS A 246 5.97 6.03 19.28
C LYS A 246 6.08 7.52 18.95
N GLY A 247 5.95 8.40 19.94
CA GLY A 247 6.17 9.84 19.81
C GLY A 247 5.05 10.56 19.06
N LYS A 248 5.42 11.36 18.06
CA LYS A 248 4.54 12.34 17.37
C LYS A 248 3.24 11.76 16.82
N ARG A 249 3.26 10.51 16.33
CA ARG A 249 2.09 9.81 15.74
C ARG A 249 1.17 9.20 16.80
N LYS A 250 0.91 9.96 17.87
CA LYS A 250 0.35 9.45 19.14
C LYS A 250 -0.99 8.75 18.97
N TYR A 251 -1.87 9.24 18.08
CA TYR A 251 -3.22 8.68 17.90
C TYR A 251 -3.43 7.93 16.58
N LYS A 252 -2.35 7.68 15.81
CA LYS A 252 -2.46 6.83 14.61
C LYS A 252 -3.03 5.46 15.01
N PRO A 253 -4.03 4.92 14.30
CA PRO A 253 -4.61 3.63 14.64
C PRO A 253 -3.56 2.53 14.51
N PHE A 254 -3.55 1.62 15.49
CA PHE A 254 -2.71 0.43 15.43
C PHE A 254 -3.42 -0.69 14.69
N ALA A 255 -2.66 -1.46 13.92
CA ALA A 255 -3.16 -2.71 13.40
C ALA A 255 -3.11 -3.80 14.47
N VAL A 256 -3.99 -4.77 14.35
CA VAL A 256 -4.02 -5.97 15.19
C VAL A 256 -3.88 -7.22 14.33
N ILE A 257 -3.31 -8.27 14.93
CA ILE A 257 -3.19 -9.58 14.31
C ILE A 257 -3.97 -10.61 15.13
N SER A 258 -4.78 -11.41 14.44
CA SER A 258 -5.67 -12.39 15.07
C SER A 258 -5.44 -13.77 14.50
N ARG A 259 -5.67 -14.81 15.30
CA ARG A 259 -5.35 -16.19 14.93
C ARG A 259 -6.24 -16.72 13.80
N SER A 260 -7.53 -16.38 13.85
CA SER A 260 -8.54 -16.91 12.94
C SER A 260 -9.63 -15.88 12.65
N ILE A 261 -10.44 -16.12 11.60
CA ILE A 261 -11.65 -15.33 11.32
C ILE A 261 -12.61 -15.33 12.51
N ALA A 262 -12.79 -16.49 13.17
CA ALA A 262 -13.63 -16.61 14.35
C ALA A 262 -13.18 -15.72 15.52
N ASP A 263 -11.88 -15.43 15.63
CA ASP A 263 -11.38 -14.47 16.62
C ASP A 263 -11.64 -13.02 16.21
N VAL A 264 -11.55 -12.71 14.91
CA VAL A 264 -11.87 -11.38 14.38
C VAL A 264 -13.33 -11.02 14.59
N GLU A 265 -14.25 -11.95 14.36
CA GLU A 265 -15.72 -11.77 14.53
C GLU A 265 -16.14 -11.45 15.98
N LYS A 266 -15.24 -11.68 16.95
CA LYS A 266 -15.47 -11.28 18.35
C LYS A 266 -15.50 -9.76 18.49
N TYR A 267 -14.73 -9.02 17.69
CA TYR A 267 -14.53 -7.57 17.88
C TYR A 267 -14.73 -6.70 16.62
N ALA A 268 -14.88 -7.30 15.43
CA ALA A 268 -15.14 -6.60 14.18
C ALA A 268 -16.24 -7.28 13.36
N VAL A 269 -16.85 -6.53 12.44
CA VAL A 269 -17.79 -7.02 11.42
C VAL A 269 -17.02 -7.37 10.16
N ILE A 270 -17.36 -8.50 9.53
CA ILE A 270 -16.67 -9.03 8.36
C ILE A 270 -17.71 -9.39 7.28
N ASN A 271 -17.50 -8.93 6.06
CA ASN A 271 -18.20 -9.38 4.87
C ASN A 271 -17.37 -10.41 4.07
N SER A 272 -17.97 -11.04 3.07
CA SER A 272 -17.32 -12.11 2.30
C SER A 272 -16.05 -11.67 1.56
N ILE A 273 -15.99 -10.43 1.06
CA ILE A 273 -14.83 -9.90 0.35
C ILE A 273 -13.70 -9.58 1.35
N GLU A 274 -14.05 -9.03 2.51
CA GLU A 274 -13.10 -8.80 3.61
C GLU A 274 -12.48 -10.10 4.11
N GLU A 275 -13.30 -11.16 4.26
CA GLU A 275 -12.82 -12.49 4.61
C GLU A 275 -11.86 -13.04 3.54
N GLU A 276 -12.20 -12.93 2.25
CA GLU A 276 -11.33 -13.36 1.15
C GLU A 276 -9.98 -12.62 1.18
N LEU A 277 -9.98 -11.31 1.46
CA LEU A 277 -8.75 -10.52 1.54
C LEU A 277 -7.89 -10.95 2.74
N LEU A 278 -8.50 -11.12 3.92
CA LEU A 278 -7.83 -11.57 5.14
C LEU A 278 -7.28 -12.99 5.01
N THR A 279 -8.00 -13.87 4.30
CA THR A 279 -7.62 -15.28 4.10
C THR A 279 -6.69 -15.47 2.91
N SER A 280 -6.58 -14.48 2.01
CA SER A 280 -5.67 -14.49 0.87
C SER A 280 -4.22 -14.79 1.25
N TYR A 281 -3.46 -15.34 0.30
CA TYR A 281 -2.02 -15.57 0.47
C TYR A 281 -1.21 -14.29 0.76
N ARG A 282 -1.80 -13.12 0.51
CA ARG A 282 -1.19 -11.81 0.74
C ARG A 282 -1.32 -11.37 2.20
N ARG A 283 -2.34 -11.84 2.93
CA ARG A 283 -2.60 -11.51 4.35
C ARG A 283 -2.38 -10.02 4.67
N PRO A 284 -3.04 -9.09 3.97
CA PRO A 284 -2.88 -7.66 4.22
C PRO A 284 -3.55 -7.25 5.55
N ILE A 285 -3.31 -6.02 5.97
CA ILE A 285 -4.16 -5.34 6.96
C ILE A 285 -5.41 -4.83 6.23
N VAL A 286 -6.59 -5.24 6.69
CA VAL A 286 -7.88 -4.78 6.19
C VAL A 286 -8.55 -3.93 7.27
N LEU A 287 -9.01 -2.72 6.93
CA LEU A 287 -9.77 -1.88 7.85
C LEU A 287 -11.22 -2.36 7.91
N LEU A 288 -11.61 -2.95 9.04
CA LEU A 288 -12.94 -3.52 9.28
C LEU A 288 -13.74 -2.63 10.23
N ASP A 289 -15.06 -2.60 10.07
CA ASP A 289 -15.95 -1.91 11.00
C ASP A 289 -15.90 -2.60 12.38
N LYS A 290 -15.77 -1.80 13.44
CA LYS A 290 -15.80 -2.28 14.82
C LYS A 290 -17.19 -2.86 15.13
N LYS A 291 -17.23 -3.93 15.91
CA LYS A 291 -18.48 -4.41 16.50
C LYS A 291 -18.93 -3.46 17.61
N GLU A 292 -20.24 -3.28 17.75
CA GLU A 292 -20.83 -2.46 18.81
C GLU A 292 -21.61 -3.34 19.80
N PRO A 293 -21.33 -3.30 21.11
CA PRO A 293 -20.23 -2.56 21.75
C PRO A 293 -18.85 -3.14 21.40
N PHE A 294 -17.84 -2.28 21.28
CA PHE A 294 -16.46 -2.70 20.96
C PHE A 294 -15.78 -3.34 22.19
N PRO A 295 -15.32 -4.60 22.12
CA PRO A 295 -14.87 -5.34 23.29
C PRO A 295 -13.38 -5.17 23.61
N LEU A 296 -12.59 -4.53 22.75
CA LEU A 296 -11.17 -4.26 22.97
C LEU A 296 -10.97 -2.81 23.42
N SER A 297 -9.73 -2.44 23.76
CA SER A 297 -9.39 -1.06 24.13
C SER A 297 -9.67 -0.06 23.00
N GLU A 298 -10.42 1.00 23.29
CA GLU A 298 -10.63 2.13 22.38
C GLU A 298 -9.32 2.81 21.98
N TRP A 299 -8.26 2.67 22.79
CA TRP A 299 -6.94 3.21 22.48
C TRP A 299 -6.25 2.49 21.33
N ILE A 300 -6.79 1.40 20.77
CA ILE A 300 -6.26 0.80 19.54
C ILE A 300 -6.50 1.72 18.34
N ALA A 301 -7.72 2.26 18.22
CA ALA A 301 -8.15 3.12 17.11
C ALA A 301 -9.14 4.18 17.64
N PRO A 302 -8.66 5.21 18.37
CA PRO A 302 -9.51 6.14 19.09
C PRO A 302 -10.34 7.01 18.13
N LYS A 303 -11.61 7.24 18.46
CA LYS A 303 -12.59 8.03 17.68
C LYS A 303 -12.93 7.48 16.28
N LEU A 304 -12.37 6.34 15.90
CA LEU A 304 -12.65 5.71 14.61
C LEU A 304 -13.69 4.60 14.76
N TYR A 305 -14.48 4.42 13.71
CA TYR A 305 -15.48 3.34 13.60
C TYR A 305 -14.88 2.01 13.13
N ASN A 306 -13.63 2.01 12.68
CA ASN A 306 -12.96 0.86 12.11
C ASN A 306 -11.64 0.55 12.82
N ILE A 307 -11.11 -0.64 12.54
CA ILE A 307 -9.86 -1.18 13.09
C ILE A 307 -9.10 -1.93 12.00
N GLY A 308 -7.78 -1.78 11.95
CA GLY A 308 -6.93 -2.51 11.01
C GLY A 308 -6.65 -3.93 11.51
N VAL A 309 -7.05 -4.94 10.75
CA VAL A 309 -6.92 -6.36 11.14
C VAL A 309 -6.12 -7.13 10.09
N MET A 310 -5.24 -8.02 10.51
CA MET A 310 -4.61 -9.02 9.65
C MET A 310 -4.59 -10.40 10.32
N LEU A 311 -4.33 -11.43 9.51
CA LEU A 311 -4.16 -12.82 9.96
C LEU A 311 -2.69 -13.25 9.88
N PRO A 312 -2.26 -14.30 10.62
CA PRO A 312 -0.88 -14.79 10.62
C PRO A 312 -0.42 -15.15 9.22
N TYR A 313 0.63 -14.46 8.77
CA TYR A 313 1.27 -14.73 7.49
C TYR A 313 2.59 -15.50 7.60
N SER A 314 3.10 -15.71 8.82
CA SER A 314 4.36 -16.40 9.07
C SER A 314 4.24 -17.42 10.19
N GLY A 315 5.17 -18.37 10.26
CA GLY A 315 5.23 -19.35 11.34
C GLY A 315 5.53 -18.70 12.69
N ILE A 316 6.26 -17.57 12.70
CA ILE A 316 6.51 -16.79 13.93
C ILE A 316 5.17 -16.30 14.51
N HIS A 317 4.32 -15.71 13.68
CA HIS A 317 3.01 -15.20 14.11
C HIS A 317 2.10 -16.32 14.59
N SER A 318 2.06 -17.43 13.84
CA SER A 318 1.22 -18.58 14.18
C SER A 318 1.61 -19.14 15.55
N LEU A 319 2.91 -19.35 15.81
CA LEU A 319 3.40 -19.87 17.09
C LEU A 319 3.10 -18.93 18.27
N ILE A 320 3.27 -17.62 18.10
CA ILE A 320 2.98 -16.65 19.17
C ILE A 320 1.47 -16.65 19.47
N LEU A 321 0.64 -16.60 18.44
CA LEU A 321 -0.81 -16.55 18.59
C LEU A 321 -1.38 -17.84 19.19
N ASP A 322 -0.78 -19.00 18.94
CA ASP A 322 -1.16 -20.28 19.57
C ASP A 322 -1.04 -20.24 21.11
N GLU A 323 -0.08 -19.48 21.64
CA GLU A 323 0.21 -19.41 23.09
C GLU A 323 -0.51 -18.27 23.80
N ILE A 324 -1.22 -17.40 23.07
CA ILE A 324 -1.93 -16.22 23.60
C ILE A 324 -3.43 -16.51 23.74
N ASN A 325 -4.05 -16.06 24.82
CA ASN A 325 -5.50 -16.21 25.05
C ASN A 325 -6.35 -15.05 24.50
N ASP A 326 -5.75 -13.86 24.35
CA ASP A 326 -6.43 -12.69 23.78
C ASP A 326 -6.86 -12.96 22.32
N PRO A 327 -8.00 -12.40 21.87
CA PRO A 327 -8.49 -12.59 20.50
C PRO A 327 -7.56 -12.01 19.44
N ALA A 328 -6.69 -11.06 19.83
CA ALA A 328 -5.77 -10.38 18.95
C ALA A 328 -4.55 -9.84 19.73
N LEU A 329 -3.50 -9.49 19.00
CA LEU A 329 -2.37 -8.70 19.50
C LEU A 329 -2.24 -7.41 18.68
N ILE A 330 -1.83 -6.31 19.30
CA ILE A 330 -1.38 -5.15 18.55
C ILE A 330 -0.13 -5.54 17.77
N LEU A 331 -0.04 -5.16 16.50
CA LEU A 331 1.17 -5.30 15.69
C LEU A 331 1.36 -4.04 14.85
N THR A 332 2.37 -3.25 15.17
CA THR A 332 2.73 -2.03 14.43
C THR A 332 4.20 -2.06 14.05
N SER A 333 4.63 -1.31 13.03
CA SER A 333 6.05 -1.23 12.64
C SER A 333 6.96 -0.82 13.82
N ALA A 334 8.16 -1.41 13.94
CA ALA A 334 9.15 -1.10 14.97
C ALA A 334 10.19 -0.09 14.46
N ASN A 335 9.77 1.17 14.51
CA ASN A 335 10.56 2.32 14.10
C ASN A 335 10.04 3.56 14.86
N PRO A 336 10.93 4.50 15.21
CA PRO A 336 10.55 5.88 15.49
C PRO A 336 9.69 6.45 14.35
N SER A 337 8.92 7.50 14.64
CA SER A 337 8.20 8.21 13.59
C SER A 337 9.20 8.70 12.54
N GLU A 338 8.80 8.67 11.26
CA GLU A 338 9.54 9.28 10.11
C GLU A 338 10.79 8.51 9.59
N ILE A 339 11.17 7.35 10.16
CA ILE A 339 12.26 6.51 9.60
C ILE A 339 11.78 5.11 9.17
N PRO A 340 12.46 4.39 8.27
CA PRO A 340 12.06 3.04 7.83
C PRO A 340 12.15 2.00 8.94
N MET A 341 11.50 0.84 8.76
CA MET A 341 11.65 -0.29 9.69
C MET A 341 13.10 -0.79 9.75
N TYR A 342 13.58 -1.06 10.96
CA TYR A 342 14.86 -1.76 11.14
C TYR A 342 14.76 -3.22 10.70
N ILE A 343 15.80 -3.70 10.02
CA ILE A 343 15.89 -5.07 9.49
C ILE A 343 17.14 -5.83 9.96
N GLU A 344 18.20 -5.12 10.35
CA GLU A 344 19.42 -5.73 10.89
C GLU A 344 19.35 -5.87 12.41
N ASN A 345 19.84 -6.99 12.94
CA ASN A 345 19.68 -7.29 14.37
C ASN A 345 20.40 -6.27 15.25
N ASP A 346 21.60 -5.86 14.85
CA ASP A 346 22.41 -4.92 15.61
C ASP A 346 21.73 -3.55 15.66
N GLU A 347 21.23 -3.05 14.51
CA GLU A 347 20.43 -1.81 14.46
C GLU A 347 19.17 -1.87 15.33
N ILE A 348 18.47 -3.01 15.36
CA ILE A 348 17.27 -3.19 16.18
C ILE A 348 17.62 -3.09 17.68
N LEU A 349 18.68 -3.79 18.12
CA LEU A 349 19.08 -3.79 19.53
C LEU A 349 19.61 -2.43 19.98
N GLU A 350 20.35 -1.73 19.12
CA GLU A 350 20.91 -0.41 19.40
C GLU A 350 19.84 0.69 19.43
N ASN A 351 18.91 0.69 18.47
CA ASN A 351 18.05 1.85 18.23
C ASN A 351 16.59 1.66 18.70
N ALA A 352 16.11 0.42 18.85
CA ALA A 352 14.73 0.18 19.29
C ALA A 352 14.56 -0.06 20.80
N GLY A 353 15.63 0.14 21.60
CA GLY A 353 15.65 0.08 23.07
C GLY A 353 14.62 0.97 23.76
N GLU A 354 14.28 2.10 23.16
CA GLU A 354 13.26 3.03 23.68
C GLU A 354 11.83 2.68 23.25
N LEU A 355 11.68 1.78 22.28
CA LEU A 355 10.37 1.35 21.77
C LEU A 355 9.87 0.07 22.44
N ALA A 356 10.76 -0.90 22.66
CA ALA A 356 10.41 -2.23 23.18
C ALA A 356 11.11 -2.56 24.50
N ASP A 357 10.48 -3.42 25.29
CA ASP A 357 11.01 -3.97 26.53
C ASP A 357 11.87 -5.24 26.24
N TYR A 358 11.54 -5.99 25.18
CA TYR A 358 12.25 -7.19 24.74
C TYR A 358 12.27 -7.31 23.21
N PHE A 359 13.19 -8.12 22.67
CA PHE A 359 13.39 -8.31 21.23
C PHE A 359 13.41 -9.79 20.86
N LEU A 360 12.42 -10.24 20.09
CA LEU A 360 12.39 -11.54 19.43
C LEU A 360 12.99 -11.43 18.03
N LEU A 361 14.25 -11.86 17.89
CA LEU A 361 15.02 -11.74 16.66
C LEU A 361 15.33 -13.11 16.04
N HIS A 362 15.81 -13.10 14.80
CA HIS A 362 16.32 -14.30 14.13
C HIS A 362 17.51 -14.00 13.22
N ASN A 363 18.27 -15.05 12.90
CA ASN A 363 19.49 -14.96 12.09
C ASN A 363 19.25 -15.06 10.57
N ARG A 364 18.01 -15.19 10.08
CA ARG A 364 17.73 -14.96 8.65
C ARG A 364 17.76 -13.45 8.36
N ARG A 365 18.61 -13.02 7.43
CA ARG A 365 18.63 -11.62 6.96
C ARG A 365 17.38 -11.30 6.15
N ILE A 366 16.90 -10.06 6.27
CA ILE A 366 15.84 -9.49 5.44
C ILE A 366 16.56 -8.61 4.43
N PHE A 367 16.51 -8.94 3.14
CA PHE A 367 17.26 -8.20 2.12
C PHE A 367 16.50 -6.96 1.66
N GLN A 368 15.18 -7.09 1.51
CA GLN A 368 14.30 -5.97 1.18
C GLN A 368 13.31 -5.72 2.30
N ARG A 369 13.21 -4.45 2.70
CA ARG A 369 12.13 -3.98 3.57
C ARG A 369 10.81 -4.08 2.82
N ALA A 370 9.76 -4.54 3.49
CA ALA A 370 8.41 -4.53 2.97
C ALA A 370 7.42 -4.40 4.12
N ASP A 371 6.88 -3.19 4.30
CA ASP A 371 5.75 -2.92 5.21
C ASP A 371 4.54 -3.78 4.87
N ASP A 372 3.72 -4.08 5.87
CA ASP A 372 2.42 -4.69 5.66
C ASP A 372 1.52 -3.78 4.80
N SER A 373 0.99 -4.34 3.71
CA SER A 373 0.00 -3.66 2.86
C SER A 373 -1.29 -3.40 3.63
N VAL A 374 -1.94 -2.27 3.36
CA VAL A 374 -3.15 -1.83 4.05
C VAL A 374 -4.24 -1.54 3.02
N LEU A 375 -5.42 -2.12 3.23
CA LEU A 375 -6.61 -1.88 2.43
C LEU A 375 -7.75 -1.34 3.30
N ARG A 376 -8.62 -0.56 2.69
CA ARG A 376 -9.94 -0.24 3.22
C ARG A 376 -10.98 -0.41 2.13
N PHE A 377 -12.25 -0.34 2.50
CA PHE A 377 -13.34 -0.25 1.54
C PHE A 377 -13.71 1.22 1.29
N ALA A 378 -13.99 1.53 0.03
CA ALA A 378 -14.62 2.75 -0.42
C ALA A 378 -15.54 2.41 -1.60
N ASN A 379 -16.79 2.88 -1.57
CA ASN A 379 -17.79 2.58 -2.60
C ASN A 379 -17.91 1.06 -2.84
N ASP A 380 -17.97 0.27 -1.76
CA ASP A 380 -18.06 -1.20 -1.74
C ASP A 380 -16.90 -1.94 -2.42
N ASN A 381 -15.80 -1.24 -2.74
CA ASN A 381 -14.63 -1.84 -3.37
C ASN A 381 -13.40 -1.71 -2.47
N PRO A 382 -12.52 -2.73 -2.45
CA PRO A 382 -11.26 -2.64 -1.75
C PRO A 382 -10.32 -1.66 -2.48
N VAL A 383 -9.76 -0.73 -1.73
CA VAL A 383 -8.77 0.23 -2.21
C VAL A 383 -7.51 0.14 -1.34
N LEU A 384 -6.35 0.16 -1.98
CA LEU A 384 -5.06 0.14 -1.29
C LEU A 384 -4.79 1.50 -0.68
N ILE A 385 -4.56 1.57 0.63
CA ILE A 385 -3.93 2.74 1.26
C ILE A 385 -2.41 2.63 1.13
N ARG A 386 -1.91 1.39 1.28
CA ARG A 386 -0.49 1.07 1.18
C ARG A 386 -0.30 -0.21 0.38
N ARG A 387 0.49 -0.10 -0.68
CA ARG A 387 0.91 -1.22 -1.55
C ARG A 387 2.36 -1.61 -1.25
N SER A 388 2.57 -2.79 -0.66
CA SER A 388 3.91 -3.24 -0.24
C SER A 388 3.96 -4.79 -0.17
N ARG A 389 4.09 -5.40 1.02
CA ARG A 389 4.17 -6.86 1.19
C ARG A 389 2.95 -7.54 0.58
N GLY A 390 3.20 -8.63 -0.15
CA GLY A 390 2.16 -9.40 -0.82
C GLY A 390 1.74 -8.82 -2.18
N TRP A 391 2.19 -7.62 -2.56
CA TRP A 391 2.00 -7.04 -3.91
C TRP A 391 3.32 -6.83 -4.65
N VAL A 392 4.36 -6.35 -4.00
CA VAL A 392 5.65 -6.10 -4.67
C VAL A 392 6.40 -7.42 -4.87
N PRO A 393 6.99 -7.69 -6.06
CA PRO A 393 7.21 -6.78 -7.19
C PRO A 393 6.25 -6.99 -8.37
N GLU A 394 5.00 -7.39 -8.13
CA GLU A 394 4.02 -7.52 -9.21
C GLU A 394 3.85 -6.17 -9.95
N PRO A 395 3.73 -6.16 -11.29
CA PRO A 395 3.54 -4.94 -12.07
C PRO A 395 2.06 -4.53 -12.16
N ILE A 396 1.85 -3.32 -12.66
CA ILE A 396 0.61 -2.89 -13.29
C ILE A 396 0.81 -2.96 -14.81
N ASN A 397 -0.13 -3.56 -15.53
CA ASN A 397 -0.05 -3.67 -16.98
C ASN A 397 -0.51 -2.36 -17.63
N LEU A 398 0.22 -1.92 -18.65
CA LEU A 398 -0.15 -0.77 -19.47
C LEU A 398 -1.06 -1.23 -20.61
N PRO A 399 -2.03 -0.40 -21.03
CA PRO A 399 -2.85 -0.65 -22.21
C PRO A 399 -2.11 -0.41 -23.53
N PHE A 400 -0.83 -0.04 -23.49
CA PHE A 400 0.05 0.22 -24.63
C PHE A 400 1.48 -0.24 -24.34
N ASP A 401 2.31 -0.33 -25.38
CA ASP A 401 3.69 -0.82 -25.29
C ASP A 401 4.71 0.33 -25.40
N LEU A 402 5.60 0.42 -24.41
CA LEU A 402 6.76 1.31 -24.42
C LEU A 402 7.94 0.72 -25.20
N GLY A 403 7.88 -0.53 -25.66
CA GLY A 403 8.98 -1.22 -26.30
C GLY A 403 10.16 -1.38 -25.33
N LYS A 404 11.39 -1.11 -25.79
CA LYS A 404 12.59 -1.16 -24.92
C LYS A 404 12.80 0.09 -24.06
N PHE A 405 11.94 1.10 -24.20
CA PHE A 405 12.04 2.35 -23.48
C PHE A 405 11.79 2.12 -21.98
N SER A 406 12.64 2.67 -21.13
CA SER A 406 12.59 2.52 -19.68
C SER A 406 12.51 3.88 -19.01
N SER A 407 11.47 4.10 -18.20
CA SER A 407 11.23 5.36 -17.50
C SER A 407 11.10 5.15 -15.99
N LEU A 408 11.66 6.06 -15.21
CA LEU A 408 11.62 6.05 -13.75
C LEU A 408 10.73 7.17 -13.22
N GLY A 409 9.86 6.88 -12.24
CA GLY A 409 9.21 7.88 -11.39
C GLY A 409 9.76 7.78 -9.96
N VAL A 410 10.25 8.88 -9.41
CA VAL A 410 10.87 8.90 -8.06
C VAL A 410 9.87 9.11 -6.92
N GLY A 411 8.62 9.44 -7.23
CA GLY A 411 7.55 9.63 -6.26
C GLY A 411 7.52 11.01 -5.59
N PRO A 412 6.50 11.23 -4.74
CA PRO A 412 6.30 12.46 -3.98
C PRO A 412 7.12 12.43 -2.67
N LEU A 413 6.93 13.44 -1.81
CA LEU A 413 7.54 13.49 -0.48
C LEU A 413 6.86 12.54 0.51
N LEU A 414 5.53 12.59 0.60
CA LEU A 414 4.76 11.87 1.61
C LEU A 414 4.30 10.51 1.08
N THR A 415 4.29 9.49 1.93
CA THR A 415 3.81 8.13 1.59
C THR A 415 4.36 7.57 0.27
N SER A 416 5.63 7.85 0.00
CA SER A 416 6.28 7.70 -1.29
C SER A 416 6.52 6.25 -1.69
N THR A 417 6.63 6.05 -3.00
CA THR A 417 7.08 4.85 -3.70
C THR A 417 7.95 5.30 -4.88
N GLY A 418 8.83 4.44 -5.40
CA GLY A 418 9.39 4.59 -6.74
C GLY A 418 8.60 3.75 -7.74
N ALA A 419 8.75 4.00 -9.05
CA ALA A 419 8.19 3.11 -10.07
C ALA A 419 9.02 3.10 -11.35
N ILE A 420 9.15 1.93 -11.97
CA ILE A 420 9.85 1.78 -13.25
C ILE A 420 8.87 1.28 -14.31
N ALA A 421 8.70 2.04 -15.39
CA ALA A 421 7.88 1.67 -16.53
C ALA A 421 8.77 1.21 -17.70
N THR A 422 8.48 0.04 -18.26
CA THR A 422 9.16 -0.50 -19.44
C THR A 422 8.27 -1.50 -20.14
N THR A 423 8.44 -1.69 -21.45
CA THR A 423 7.55 -2.54 -22.26
C THR A 423 6.08 -2.15 -22.03
N ASN A 424 5.20 -3.10 -21.76
CA ASN A 424 3.81 -2.87 -21.40
C ASN A 424 3.55 -2.95 -19.88
N ARG A 425 4.55 -2.62 -19.03
CA ARG A 425 4.42 -2.78 -17.56
C ARG A 425 5.01 -1.59 -16.77
N CYS A 426 4.40 -1.33 -15.62
CA CYS A 426 4.93 -0.42 -14.59
C CYS A 426 5.15 -1.21 -13.30
N PHE A 427 6.33 -1.08 -12.69
CA PHE A 427 6.75 -1.80 -11.49
C PHE A 427 6.92 -0.81 -10.33
N PRO A 428 5.88 -0.56 -9.52
CA PRO A 428 6.03 0.22 -8.30
C PRO A 428 6.86 -0.56 -7.28
N THR A 429 7.73 0.14 -6.56
CA THR A 429 8.44 -0.39 -5.40
C THR A 429 7.46 -0.63 -4.24
N GLN A 430 7.99 -1.16 -3.14
CA GLN A 430 7.32 -1.13 -1.85
C GLN A 430 7.12 0.29 -1.33
N PHE A 431 6.24 0.39 -0.34
CA PHE A 431 6.04 1.60 0.44
C PHE A 431 7.33 2.02 1.13
N ILE A 432 7.77 3.25 0.87
CA ILE A 432 8.99 3.82 1.47
C ILE A 432 8.64 4.58 2.76
N GLY A 433 7.48 5.24 2.78
CA GLY A 433 7.11 6.19 3.83
C GLY A 433 7.34 7.63 3.38
N ASP A 434 7.53 8.52 4.34
CA ASP A 434 7.72 9.95 4.09
C ASP A 434 9.21 10.21 3.87
N VAL A 435 9.60 10.67 2.69
CA VAL A 435 11.00 10.85 2.27
C VAL A 435 11.54 12.19 2.77
N GLU A 436 11.51 12.37 4.08
CA GLU A 436 11.90 13.61 4.77
C GLU A 436 13.30 13.54 5.38
N THR A 437 13.90 12.35 5.43
CA THR A 437 15.20 12.08 6.07
C THR A 437 16.18 11.41 5.11
N LEU A 438 17.47 11.36 5.47
CA LEU A 438 18.48 10.67 4.67
C LEU A 438 18.25 9.15 4.65
N GLU A 439 17.75 8.58 5.74
CA GLU A 439 17.44 7.16 5.85
C GLU A 439 16.30 6.75 4.91
N THR A 440 15.23 7.55 4.84
CA THR A 440 14.11 7.32 3.93
C THR A 440 14.49 7.57 2.47
N LEU A 441 15.35 8.56 2.20
CA LEU A 441 15.92 8.80 0.87
C LEU A 441 16.81 7.64 0.39
N ALA A 442 17.70 7.14 1.25
CA ALA A 442 18.54 5.99 0.96
C ALA A 442 17.69 4.71 0.78
N PHE A 443 16.58 4.59 1.50
CA PHE A 443 15.65 3.49 1.31
C PHE A 443 14.93 3.57 -0.06
N LEU A 444 14.48 4.75 -0.49
CA LEU A 444 13.92 4.96 -1.83
C LEU A 444 14.94 4.55 -2.91
N GLU A 445 16.16 5.10 -2.83
CA GLU A 445 17.23 4.84 -3.80
C GLU A 445 17.58 3.34 -3.89
N SER A 446 17.81 2.68 -2.75
CA SER A 446 18.12 1.24 -2.72
C SER A 446 16.97 0.37 -3.22
N SER A 447 15.72 0.78 -3.03
CA SER A 447 14.54 0.07 -3.53
C SER A 447 14.41 0.19 -5.06
N ILE A 448 14.64 1.39 -5.61
CA ILE A 448 14.69 1.63 -7.06
C ILE A 448 15.81 0.78 -7.69
N ASN A 449 17.02 0.84 -7.12
CA ASN A 449 18.18 0.09 -7.63
C ASN A 449 17.95 -1.42 -7.62
N HIS A 450 17.32 -1.95 -6.58
CA HIS A 450 16.99 -3.36 -6.54
C HIS A 450 15.94 -3.74 -7.57
N MET A 451 14.88 -2.93 -7.75
CA MET A 451 13.88 -3.17 -8.78
C MET A 451 14.52 -3.16 -10.17
N SER A 452 15.40 -2.20 -10.47
CA SER A 452 16.16 -2.16 -11.73
C SER A 452 17.00 -3.41 -11.95
N SER A 453 17.67 -3.89 -10.91
CA SER A 453 18.46 -5.13 -10.98
C SER A 453 17.59 -6.35 -11.28
N LEU A 454 16.39 -6.43 -10.70
CA LEU A 454 15.43 -7.52 -10.99
C LEU A 454 14.88 -7.44 -12.42
N LEU A 455 14.73 -6.24 -12.97
CA LEU A 455 14.25 -6.00 -14.34
C LEU A 455 15.36 -6.05 -15.39
N ASP A 456 16.63 -6.14 -14.97
CA ASP A 456 17.83 -5.99 -15.81
C ASP A 456 17.85 -4.68 -16.60
N ILE A 457 17.48 -3.58 -15.92
CA ILE A 457 17.54 -2.22 -16.44
C ILE A 457 18.82 -1.57 -15.94
N ASN A 458 19.74 -1.28 -16.86
CA ASN A 458 21.03 -0.67 -16.54
C ASN A 458 21.03 0.86 -16.75
N SER A 459 20.09 1.38 -17.55
CA SER A 459 19.93 2.80 -17.81
C SER A 459 18.45 3.16 -18.01
N TYR A 460 18.09 4.39 -17.66
CA TYR A 460 16.77 4.95 -17.93
C TYR A 460 16.85 5.92 -19.11
N ASP A 461 15.82 5.93 -19.94
CA ASP A 461 15.69 6.88 -21.04
C ASP A 461 15.06 8.20 -20.54
N SER A 462 14.13 8.11 -19.57
CA SER A 462 13.56 9.28 -18.92
C SER A 462 13.28 9.07 -17.44
N ILE A 463 13.22 10.19 -16.70
CA ILE A 463 12.94 10.25 -15.28
C ILE A 463 11.86 11.30 -15.04
N GLY A 464 10.85 10.95 -14.25
CA GLY A 464 9.80 11.83 -13.76
C GLY A 464 10.01 12.14 -12.29
N SER A 465 9.88 13.41 -11.91
CA SER A 465 9.85 13.86 -10.52
C SER A 465 8.72 14.86 -10.31
N ASP A 466 8.31 15.05 -9.05
CA ASP A 466 7.29 16.05 -8.72
C ASP A 466 7.75 17.45 -9.13
N LEU A 467 6.80 18.31 -9.50
CA LEU A 467 7.05 19.71 -9.83
C LEU A 467 7.63 20.49 -8.64
N HIS A 468 7.38 20.03 -7.41
CA HIS A 468 7.91 20.67 -6.21
C HIS A 468 9.46 20.68 -6.20
N PRO A 469 10.09 21.87 -6.13
CA PRO A 469 11.54 22.00 -6.32
C PRO A 469 12.36 21.46 -5.14
N ASN A 470 11.78 21.41 -3.94
CA ASN A 470 12.52 21.11 -2.70
C ASN A 470 12.34 19.68 -2.17
N PHE A 471 11.59 18.80 -2.84
CA PHE A 471 11.44 17.43 -2.37
C PHE A 471 12.78 16.68 -2.45
N LEU A 472 13.07 15.85 -1.45
CA LEU A 472 14.27 15.01 -1.47
C LEU A 472 14.23 14.00 -2.62
N SER A 473 13.04 13.49 -2.97
CA SER A 473 12.85 12.66 -4.17
C SER A 473 13.22 13.41 -5.46
N SER A 474 12.83 14.68 -5.59
CA SER A 474 13.20 15.54 -6.73
C SER A 474 14.71 15.74 -6.83
N LYS A 475 15.42 15.84 -5.70
CA LYS A 475 16.90 15.90 -5.68
C LYS A 475 17.54 14.57 -6.07
N LEU A 476 16.97 13.44 -5.63
CA LEU A 476 17.41 12.11 -6.07
C LEU A 476 17.23 11.94 -7.58
N ALA A 477 16.16 12.48 -8.16
CA ALA A 477 15.95 12.43 -9.61
C ALA A 477 17.05 13.17 -10.39
N GLU A 478 17.53 14.32 -9.91
CA GLU A 478 18.67 15.03 -10.53
C GLU A 478 19.95 14.19 -10.48
N LYS A 479 20.22 13.55 -9.34
CA LYS A 479 21.36 12.64 -9.19
C LYS A 479 21.30 11.47 -10.18
N ILE A 480 20.16 10.76 -10.23
CA ILE A 480 19.98 9.60 -11.13
C ILE A 480 20.05 10.03 -12.60
N LYS A 481 19.53 11.22 -12.94
CA LYS A 481 19.62 11.79 -14.28
C LYS A 481 21.07 11.91 -14.75
N GLU A 482 21.96 12.42 -13.89
CA GLU A 482 23.39 12.53 -14.19
C GLU A 482 24.06 11.15 -14.32
N GLU A 483 23.75 10.22 -13.42
CA GLU A 483 24.33 8.87 -13.41
C GLU A 483 23.94 8.04 -14.65
N HIS A 484 22.72 8.24 -15.17
CA HIS A 484 22.19 7.45 -16.29
C HIS A 484 22.13 8.20 -17.62
N ASN A 485 22.53 9.48 -17.66
CA ASN A 485 22.39 10.36 -18.83
C ASN A 485 20.96 10.37 -19.41
N ALA A 486 19.97 10.47 -18.52
CA ALA A 486 18.54 10.40 -18.84
C ALA A 486 17.91 11.80 -18.96
N SER A 487 16.76 11.89 -19.64
CA SER A 487 15.95 13.13 -19.65
C SER A 487 15.09 13.25 -18.39
N LEU A 488 15.15 14.39 -17.69
CA LEU A 488 14.35 14.63 -16.48
C LEU A 488 13.16 15.54 -16.76
N TYR A 489 11.97 15.09 -16.37
CA TYR A 489 10.71 15.81 -16.49
C TYR A 489 10.16 16.14 -15.10
N LYS A 490 9.85 17.43 -14.87
CA LYS A 490 9.10 17.89 -13.70
C LYS A 490 7.61 17.76 -13.99
N ILE A 491 6.89 17.03 -13.15
CA ILE A 491 5.52 16.56 -13.41
C ILE A 491 4.59 17.10 -12.35
N GLN A 492 3.48 17.68 -12.79
CA GLN A 492 2.49 18.23 -11.88
C GLN A 492 1.84 17.11 -11.06
N HIS A 493 1.75 17.33 -9.75
CA HIS A 493 1.35 16.33 -8.75
C HIS A 493 -0.03 15.70 -9.03
N HIS A 494 -1.03 16.53 -9.29
CA HIS A 494 -2.41 16.08 -9.52
C HIS A 494 -2.59 15.40 -10.89
N HIS A 495 -1.78 15.76 -11.89
CA HIS A 495 -1.72 15.06 -13.18
C HIS A 495 -1.12 13.67 -13.00
N ALA A 496 -0.10 13.51 -12.16
CA ALA A 496 0.41 12.20 -11.81
C ALA A 496 -0.64 11.33 -11.09
N HIS A 497 -1.47 11.90 -10.21
CA HIS A 497 -2.63 11.18 -9.62
C HIS A 497 -3.60 10.69 -10.71
N ALA A 498 -3.97 11.58 -11.65
CA ALA A 498 -4.88 11.26 -12.75
C ALA A 498 -4.31 10.14 -13.64
N VAL A 499 -3.04 10.21 -14.03
CA VAL A 499 -2.41 9.19 -14.87
C VAL A 499 -2.23 7.86 -14.14
N ALA A 500 -1.95 7.87 -12.84
CA ALA A 500 -1.96 6.65 -12.03
C ALA A 500 -3.33 5.97 -12.05
N LEU A 501 -4.42 6.74 -11.97
CA LEU A 501 -5.79 6.22 -12.07
C LEU A 501 -6.10 5.65 -13.47
N MET A 502 -5.69 6.34 -14.52
CA MET A 502 -5.84 5.89 -15.91
C MET A 502 -5.11 4.55 -16.14
N LEU A 503 -3.87 4.47 -15.64
CA LEU A 503 -3.06 3.26 -15.69
C LEU A 503 -3.74 2.09 -14.99
N ASP A 504 -4.19 2.27 -13.76
CA ASP A 504 -4.82 1.20 -12.97
C ASP A 504 -6.15 0.71 -13.59
N ASN A 505 -6.86 1.60 -14.30
CA ASN A 505 -8.09 1.27 -15.02
C ASN A 505 -7.88 0.88 -16.49
N HIS A 506 -6.63 0.77 -16.96
CA HIS A 506 -6.29 0.38 -18.32
C HIS A 506 -6.98 1.25 -19.39
N VAL A 507 -7.07 2.57 -19.14
CA VAL A 507 -7.65 3.52 -20.09
C VAL A 507 -6.80 3.53 -21.37
N PRO A 508 -7.39 3.32 -22.57
CA PRO A 508 -6.64 3.34 -23.83
C PRO A 508 -5.83 4.62 -24.02
N LYS A 509 -4.71 4.55 -24.74
CA LYS A 509 -3.78 5.68 -24.88
C LYS A 509 -4.46 6.91 -25.51
N GLU A 510 -5.37 6.67 -26.44
CA GLU A 510 -6.07 7.66 -27.25
C GLU A 510 -7.30 8.27 -26.55
N GLU A 511 -7.65 7.78 -25.36
CA GLU A 511 -8.82 8.25 -24.62
C GLU A 511 -8.42 9.17 -23.46
N ASP A 512 -9.10 10.31 -23.40
CA ASP A 512 -9.01 11.23 -22.28
C ASP A 512 -10.09 10.96 -21.23
N ILE A 513 -9.86 11.44 -20.00
CA ILE A 513 -10.82 11.38 -18.91
C ILE A 513 -11.02 12.75 -18.27
N VAL A 514 -12.14 12.93 -17.58
CA VAL A 514 -12.29 14.00 -16.58
C VAL A 514 -11.88 13.44 -15.22
N SER A 515 -10.89 14.04 -14.58
CA SER A 515 -10.35 13.60 -13.30
C SER A 515 -10.76 14.58 -12.21
N ILE A 516 -11.47 14.10 -11.19
CA ILE A 516 -11.63 14.80 -9.91
C ILE A 516 -10.45 14.38 -9.03
N ILE A 517 -9.60 15.34 -8.65
CA ILE A 517 -8.44 15.11 -7.79
C ILE A 517 -8.63 15.85 -6.47
N ALA A 518 -8.94 15.11 -5.41
CA ALA A 518 -9.13 15.65 -4.07
C ALA A 518 -8.05 15.11 -3.13
N ASP A 519 -7.23 16.01 -2.62
CA ASP A 519 -6.03 15.69 -1.85
C ASP A 519 -5.77 16.67 -0.70
N GLY A 520 -4.75 16.38 0.10
CA GLY A 520 -4.28 17.25 1.18
C GLY A 520 -3.42 18.41 0.67
N VAL A 521 -2.36 18.14 -0.08
CA VAL A 521 -1.41 19.16 -0.51
C VAL A 521 -0.72 18.68 -1.78
N GLY A 522 -0.74 19.50 -2.82
CA GLY A 522 0.10 19.28 -3.99
C GLY A 522 0.55 20.61 -4.58
N TYR A 523 1.76 20.61 -5.14
CA TYR A 523 2.35 21.82 -5.69
C TYR A 523 1.65 22.20 -7.01
N GLY A 524 0.99 23.37 -7.02
CA GLY A 524 0.33 23.92 -8.19
C GLY A 524 1.32 24.39 -9.24
N SER A 525 0.90 24.41 -10.51
CA SER A 525 1.74 24.94 -11.59
C SER A 525 1.95 26.45 -11.50
N ASP A 526 1.14 27.14 -10.71
CA ASP A 526 1.21 28.55 -10.35
C ASP A 526 1.99 28.79 -9.03
N GLY A 527 2.56 27.75 -8.44
CA GLY A 527 3.24 27.81 -7.14
C GLY A 527 2.31 27.89 -5.93
N LYS A 528 0.99 27.80 -6.11
CA LYS A 528 0.01 27.72 -5.02
C LYS A 528 -0.19 26.29 -4.51
N ILE A 529 -0.97 26.13 -3.45
CA ILE A 529 -1.25 24.83 -2.82
C ILE A 529 -2.57 24.27 -3.34
N TRP A 530 -2.49 23.27 -4.21
CA TRP A 530 -3.68 22.61 -4.78
C TRP A 530 -4.10 21.38 -3.96
N GLY A 531 -5.31 20.88 -4.21
CA GLY A 531 -5.84 19.66 -3.58
C GLY A 531 -7.35 19.46 -3.74
N GLY A 532 -7.99 20.15 -4.67
CA GLY A 532 -9.42 20.06 -4.91
C GLY A 532 -9.71 20.51 -6.32
N GLU A 533 -9.18 19.74 -7.28
CA GLU A 533 -9.09 20.11 -8.68
C GLU A 533 -9.94 19.20 -9.55
N ILE A 534 -10.42 19.74 -10.68
CA ILE A 534 -11.04 18.98 -11.75
C ILE A 534 -10.22 19.22 -13.01
N PHE A 535 -9.68 18.16 -13.59
CA PHE A 535 -8.87 18.20 -14.79
C PHE A 535 -9.57 17.47 -15.95
N HIS A 536 -9.34 17.95 -17.17
CA HIS A 536 -9.35 17.10 -18.36
C HIS A 536 -7.92 16.54 -18.51
N SER A 537 -7.76 15.22 -18.49
CA SER A 537 -6.44 14.56 -18.43
C SER A 537 -6.25 13.57 -19.57
N SER A 538 -5.06 13.63 -20.18
CA SER A 538 -4.48 12.59 -21.02
C SER A 538 -3.23 12.01 -20.36
N TYR A 539 -2.60 11.01 -20.98
CA TYR A 539 -1.33 10.45 -20.47
C TYR A 539 -0.13 11.40 -20.55
N SER A 540 -0.17 12.43 -21.41
CA SER A 540 0.95 13.37 -21.62
C SER A 540 0.66 14.79 -21.12
N ASP A 541 -0.61 15.21 -21.08
CA ASP A 541 -1.01 16.58 -20.77
C ASP A 541 -2.30 16.65 -19.93
N PHE A 542 -2.59 17.84 -19.39
CA PHE A 542 -3.82 18.10 -18.66
C PHE A 542 -4.27 19.57 -18.79
N LYS A 543 -5.57 19.80 -18.62
CA LYS A 543 -6.17 21.12 -18.50
C LYS A 543 -6.96 21.21 -17.18
N ARG A 544 -6.67 22.22 -16.37
CA ARG A 544 -7.49 22.54 -15.18
C ARG A 544 -8.80 23.20 -15.64
N ILE A 545 -9.93 22.59 -15.28
CA ILE A 545 -11.27 23.00 -15.74
C ILE A 545 -12.19 23.42 -14.58
N GLY A 546 -11.82 23.13 -13.34
CA GLY A 546 -12.50 23.61 -12.16
C GLY A 546 -11.72 23.33 -10.90
N HIS A 547 -12.04 24.01 -9.81
CA HIS A 547 -11.37 23.83 -8.52
C HIS A 547 -12.19 24.33 -7.33
N LEU A 548 -11.77 23.98 -6.11
CA LEU A 548 -12.29 24.63 -4.90
C LEU A 548 -11.88 26.10 -4.85
N GLU A 549 -12.72 26.93 -4.24
CA GLU A 549 -12.37 28.32 -3.94
C GLU A 549 -11.02 28.43 -3.21
N GLU A 550 -10.20 29.43 -3.57
CA GLU A 550 -8.92 29.67 -2.89
C GLU A 550 -9.13 30.19 -1.47
N GLN A 551 -8.67 29.44 -0.47
CA GLN A 551 -8.84 29.77 0.95
C GLN A 551 -7.53 30.21 1.62
N PRO A 552 -7.57 31.24 2.49
CA PRO A 552 -6.42 31.66 3.28
C PRO A 552 -5.96 30.58 4.26
N MET A 553 -4.67 30.26 4.20
CA MET A 553 -3.98 29.26 5.01
C MET A 553 -2.93 29.94 5.89
N ILE A 554 -3.31 30.17 7.16
CA ILE A 554 -2.56 31.01 8.08
C ILE A 554 -1.39 30.24 8.70
N GLY A 555 -0.16 30.59 8.32
CA GLY A 555 1.08 30.03 8.88
C GLY A 555 1.56 28.75 8.20
N GLY A 556 1.15 28.49 6.96
CA GLY A 556 1.63 27.35 6.16
C GLY A 556 1.38 26.02 6.87
N ASP A 557 2.42 25.19 7.03
CA ASP A 557 2.34 23.87 7.69
C ASP A 557 1.66 23.93 9.07
N ARG A 558 1.77 25.04 9.80
CA ARG A 558 1.08 25.18 11.10
C ARG A 558 -0.43 25.03 10.98
N ALA A 559 -1.03 25.47 9.87
CA ALA A 559 -2.46 25.29 9.60
C ALA A 559 -2.83 23.83 9.26
N THR A 560 -1.86 23.01 8.83
CA THR A 560 -2.08 21.57 8.64
C THR A 560 -2.08 20.80 9.97
N TYR A 561 -1.25 21.24 10.92
CA TYR A 561 -1.20 20.68 12.28
C TYR A 561 -2.38 21.14 13.14
N PHE A 562 -2.82 22.40 12.99
CA PHE A 562 -3.92 22.97 13.76
C PHE A 562 -4.99 23.51 12.82
N PRO A 563 -5.97 22.68 12.39
CA PRO A 563 -6.93 23.04 11.36
C PRO A 563 -7.85 24.20 11.71
N ILE A 564 -7.94 24.59 12.99
CA ILE A 564 -8.67 25.80 13.36
C ILE A 564 -8.12 27.05 12.65
N ARG A 565 -6.82 27.09 12.31
CA ARG A 565 -6.24 28.18 11.49
C ARG A 565 -6.88 28.29 10.11
N MET A 566 -7.33 27.17 9.53
CA MET A 566 -8.12 27.19 8.29
C MET A 566 -9.53 27.73 8.54
N VAL A 567 -10.17 27.40 9.67
CA VAL A 567 -11.48 27.97 10.03
C VAL A 567 -11.40 29.50 10.11
N ILE A 568 -10.35 30.04 10.74
CA ILE A 568 -10.10 31.48 10.80
C ILE A 568 -9.99 32.07 9.39
N GLY A 569 -9.14 31.48 8.54
CA GLY A 569 -8.90 31.98 7.18
C GLY A 569 -10.13 31.92 6.27
N ILE A 570 -10.95 30.87 6.39
CA ILE A 570 -12.16 30.72 5.57
C ILE A 570 -13.26 31.68 6.02
N LEU A 571 -13.53 31.75 7.34
CA LEU A 571 -14.62 32.57 7.88
C LEU A 571 -14.32 34.08 7.85
N SER A 572 -13.06 34.49 7.74
CA SER A 572 -12.70 35.91 7.60
C SER A 572 -13.23 36.56 6.32
N LYS A 573 -13.67 35.77 5.33
CA LYS A 573 -14.32 36.29 4.12
C LYS A 573 -15.78 36.71 4.35
N LYS A 574 -16.39 36.29 5.46
CA LYS A 574 -17.78 36.61 5.82
C LYS A 574 -17.90 37.50 7.06
N TYR A 575 -16.92 37.45 7.96
CA TYR A 575 -16.93 38.19 9.23
C TYR A 575 -15.76 39.17 9.33
N SER A 576 -15.98 40.29 10.02
CA SER A 576 -14.91 41.19 10.44
C SER A 576 -13.99 40.52 11.46
N GLU A 577 -12.78 41.06 11.64
CA GLU A 577 -11.80 40.55 12.62
C GLU A 577 -12.38 40.48 14.05
N ASN A 578 -13.14 41.49 14.47
CA ASN A 578 -13.74 41.55 15.80
C ASN A 578 -14.84 40.49 15.97
N GLU A 579 -15.73 40.35 15.00
CA GLU A 579 -16.80 39.35 15.03
C GLU A 579 -16.23 37.93 15.05
N LEU A 580 -15.22 37.67 14.21
CA LEU A 580 -14.57 36.37 14.14
C LEU A 580 -13.80 36.05 15.42
N SER A 581 -13.14 37.04 16.01
CA SER A 581 -12.47 36.94 17.32
C SER A 581 -13.45 36.52 18.41
N GLU A 582 -14.56 37.24 18.56
CA GLU A 582 -15.58 36.93 19.57
C GLU A 582 -16.18 35.52 19.37
N LEU A 583 -16.45 35.15 18.12
CA LEU A 583 -16.94 33.83 17.73
C LEU A 583 -15.99 32.73 18.19
N LEU A 584 -14.71 32.84 17.85
CA LEU A 584 -13.70 31.83 18.14
C LEU A 584 -13.41 31.71 19.63
N LEU A 585 -13.31 32.82 20.35
CA LEU A 585 -13.09 32.83 21.79
C LEU A 585 -14.27 32.19 22.55
N LYS A 586 -15.50 32.43 22.09
CA LYS A 586 -16.69 31.82 22.69
C LYS A 586 -16.83 30.33 22.37
N ALA A 587 -16.63 29.94 21.12
CA ALA A 587 -16.90 28.58 20.66
C ALA A 587 -15.70 27.62 20.81
N HIS A 588 -14.47 28.14 20.73
CA HIS A 588 -13.22 27.39 20.55
C HIS A 588 -12.01 27.96 21.35
N PRO A 589 -12.13 28.35 22.64
CA PRO A 589 -11.04 29.03 23.36
C PRO A 589 -9.73 28.23 23.47
N ASN A 590 -9.83 26.89 23.47
CA ASN A 590 -8.69 25.97 23.63
C ASN A 590 -8.35 25.19 22.35
N SER A 591 -8.74 25.69 21.17
CA SER A 591 -8.47 25.00 19.90
C SER A 591 -7.01 25.07 19.45
N LEU A 592 -6.21 25.96 20.05
CA LEU A 592 -4.78 26.11 19.77
C LEU A 592 -3.97 25.88 21.06
N PRO A 593 -2.73 25.37 20.98
CA PRO A 593 -1.87 25.16 22.15
C PRO A 593 -1.62 26.43 22.97
N GLY A 594 -1.50 27.59 22.31
CA GLY A 594 -1.37 28.89 22.99
C GLY A 594 -2.68 29.53 23.43
N GLY A 595 -3.82 28.82 23.32
CA GLY A 595 -5.14 29.30 23.70
C GLY A 595 -5.56 30.58 22.97
N GLU A 596 -6.25 31.46 23.70
CA GLU A 596 -6.80 32.73 23.20
C GLU A 596 -5.73 33.65 22.57
N ASN A 597 -4.54 33.73 23.18
CA ASN A 597 -3.45 34.55 22.67
C ASN A 597 -3.01 34.10 21.27
N GLU A 598 -2.97 32.79 21.02
CA GLU A 598 -2.60 32.29 19.69
C GLU A 598 -3.69 32.55 18.65
N ILE A 599 -4.97 32.55 19.05
CA ILE A 599 -6.08 32.93 18.17
C ILE A 599 -5.93 34.39 17.73
N GLN A 600 -5.65 35.31 18.66
CA GLN A 600 -5.42 36.73 18.33
C GLN A 600 -4.20 36.91 17.41
N ILE A 601 -3.12 36.17 17.64
CA ILE A 601 -1.95 36.20 16.76
C ILE A 601 -2.32 35.72 15.35
N ALA A 602 -3.09 34.63 15.21
CA ALA A 602 -3.51 34.13 13.92
C ALA A 602 -4.40 35.12 13.16
N LEU A 603 -5.31 35.81 13.84
CA LEU A 603 -6.11 36.89 13.27
C LEU A 603 -5.24 38.07 12.79
N SER A 604 -4.28 38.49 13.61
CA SER A 604 -3.34 39.56 13.23
C SER A 604 -2.45 39.17 12.05
N GLN A 605 -1.99 37.90 11.98
CA GLN A 605 -1.25 37.37 10.83
C GLN A 605 -2.07 37.48 9.55
N LEU A 606 -3.34 37.12 9.60
CA LEU A 606 -4.26 37.18 8.47
C LEU A 606 -4.47 38.61 7.99
N ASN A 607 -4.82 39.53 8.89
CA ASN A 607 -5.06 40.94 8.56
C ASN A 607 -3.82 41.62 7.94
N LYS A 608 -2.62 41.31 8.47
CA LYS A 608 -1.35 41.86 7.96
C LYS A 608 -0.79 41.12 6.74
N GLY A 609 -1.40 40.00 6.32
CA GLY A 609 -0.88 39.17 5.22
C GLY A 609 0.46 38.50 5.51
N ILE A 610 0.83 38.30 6.78
CA ILE A 610 2.13 37.72 7.16
C ILE A 610 2.03 36.20 7.19
N ASN A 611 2.80 35.52 6.33
CA ASN A 611 2.79 34.05 6.20
C ASN A 611 1.39 33.47 5.94
N VAL A 612 0.61 34.18 5.12
CA VAL A 612 -0.70 33.72 4.64
C VAL A 612 -0.51 33.17 3.24
N PHE A 613 -0.80 31.89 3.07
CA PHE A 613 -0.79 31.21 1.79
C PHE A 613 -2.22 30.98 1.32
N TYR A 614 -2.41 30.61 0.05
CA TYR A 614 -3.73 30.29 -0.49
C TYR A 614 -3.76 28.84 -0.95
N SER A 615 -4.86 28.15 -0.62
CA SER A 615 -5.04 26.75 -0.97
C SER A 615 -6.43 26.43 -1.49
N THR A 616 -6.49 25.53 -2.47
CA THR A 616 -7.72 24.91 -2.99
C THR A 616 -7.88 23.46 -2.49
N SER A 617 -7.28 23.13 -1.34
CA SER A 617 -7.20 21.76 -0.85
C SER A 617 -8.49 21.25 -0.19
N THR A 618 -9.03 20.14 -0.71
CA THR A 618 -10.17 19.43 -0.13
C THR A 618 -9.83 18.89 1.26
N GLY A 619 -8.62 18.36 1.45
CA GLY A 619 -8.16 17.90 2.76
C GLY A 619 -8.10 19.01 3.80
N ARG A 620 -7.82 20.26 3.39
CA ARG A 620 -7.86 21.43 4.30
C ARG A 620 -9.27 21.87 4.62
N ILE A 621 -10.21 21.84 3.67
CA ILE A 621 -11.63 22.12 3.93
C ILE A 621 -12.22 21.10 4.92
N LEU A 622 -11.97 19.80 4.70
CA LEU A 622 -12.42 18.75 5.63
C LEU A 622 -11.77 18.90 7.01
N ALA A 623 -10.49 19.28 7.08
CA ALA A 623 -9.84 19.55 8.36
C ALA A 623 -10.44 20.76 9.08
N ALA A 624 -10.77 21.83 8.36
CA ALA A 624 -11.45 23.00 8.91
C ALA A 624 -12.83 22.63 9.47
N ALA A 625 -13.63 21.88 8.70
CA ALA A 625 -14.92 21.36 9.16
C ALA A 625 -14.78 20.47 10.40
N SER A 626 -13.76 19.61 10.47
CA SER A 626 -13.45 18.79 11.64
C SER A 626 -13.18 19.64 12.90
N ALA A 627 -12.39 20.71 12.78
CA ALA A 627 -12.09 21.61 13.89
C ALA A 627 -13.33 22.43 14.29
N LEU A 628 -14.08 22.96 13.32
CA LEU A 628 -15.32 23.69 13.57
C LEU A 628 -16.34 22.85 14.35
N LEU A 629 -16.49 21.57 13.99
CA LEU A 629 -17.40 20.64 14.66
C LEU A 629 -16.82 20.03 15.94
N LYS A 630 -15.66 20.52 16.41
CA LYS A 630 -14.96 20.07 17.63
C LYS A 630 -14.55 18.59 17.62
N ALA A 631 -14.44 17.99 16.44
CA ALA A 631 -14.10 16.59 16.28
C ALA A 631 -12.58 16.35 16.46
N CYS A 632 -11.78 17.22 15.83
CA CYS A 632 -10.33 17.19 15.88
C CYS A 632 -9.72 18.59 15.70
N TYR A 633 -8.96 19.05 16.69
CA TYR A 633 -8.25 20.35 16.68
C TYR A 633 -6.76 20.24 16.33
N GLU A 634 -6.17 19.06 16.48
CA GLU A 634 -4.74 18.82 16.27
C GLU A 634 -4.55 17.58 15.40
N ARG A 635 -3.75 17.71 14.35
CA ARG A 635 -3.30 16.60 13.52
C ARG A 635 -2.01 16.01 14.08
N THR A 636 -2.08 14.79 14.61
CA THR A 636 -0.96 13.98 15.08
C THR A 636 -0.45 12.99 14.02
N TYR A 637 -1.24 12.70 12.99
CA TYR A 637 -0.81 11.94 11.81
C TYR A 637 -1.53 12.39 10.54
N GLU A 638 -0.98 12.03 9.38
CA GLU A 638 -1.49 12.50 8.09
C GLU A 638 -2.97 12.12 7.87
N GLY A 639 -3.77 13.10 7.44
CA GLY A 639 -5.20 12.95 7.21
C GLY A 639 -6.10 12.86 8.45
N GLU A 640 -5.56 12.88 9.68
CA GLU A 640 -6.34 12.62 10.92
C GLU A 640 -7.65 13.42 11.04
N PRO A 641 -7.68 14.76 10.85
CA PRO A 641 -8.93 15.52 10.95
C PRO A 641 -10.00 15.06 9.94
N ALA A 642 -9.62 14.78 8.70
CA ALA A 642 -10.55 14.34 7.66
C ALA A 642 -11.08 12.92 7.96
N ILE A 643 -10.24 12.03 8.47
CA ILE A 643 -10.63 10.66 8.86
C ILE A 643 -11.59 10.68 10.05
N ILE A 644 -11.32 11.52 11.06
CA ILE A 644 -12.22 11.67 12.23
C ILE A 644 -13.55 12.31 11.80
N LEU A 645 -13.53 13.28 10.88
CA LEU A 645 -14.75 13.88 10.36
C LEU A 645 -15.61 12.86 9.60
N GLU A 646 -15.00 11.95 8.83
CA GLU A 646 -15.71 10.83 8.18
C GLU A 646 -16.37 9.93 9.24
N ALA A 647 -15.65 9.58 10.30
CA ALA A 647 -16.19 8.77 11.41
C ALA A 647 -17.37 9.45 12.12
N LEU A 648 -17.31 10.78 12.28
CA LEU A 648 -18.42 11.57 12.81
C LEU A 648 -19.61 11.59 11.84
N ALA A 649 -19.37 11.80 10.55
CA ALA A 649 -20.40 11.86 9.51
C ALA A 649 -21.19 10.55 9.35
N ARG A 650 -20.56 9.38 9.58
CA ARG A 650 -21.26 8.08 9.57
C ARG A 650 -22.36 7.96 10.62
N LYS A 651 -22.31 8.78 11.69
CA LYS A 651 -23.35 8.84 12.72
C LYS A 651 -24.49 9.81 12.35
N GLY A 652 -24.36 10.53 11.24
CA GLY A 652 -25.33 11.51 10.75
C GLY A 652 -26.49 10.87 9.99
N ARG A 653 -27.57 11.63 9.84
CA ARG A 653 -28.77 11.24 9.10
C ARG A 653 -28.87 12.01 7.79
N LEU A 654 -28.87 11.28 6.69
CA LEU A 654 -28.93 11.85 5.34
C LEU A 654 -30.23 12.64 5.12
N GLY A 655 -30.15 13.77 4.41
CA GLY A 655 -31.31 14.61 4.04
C GLY A 655 -31.88 15.49 5.16
N LYS A 656 -31.29 15.47 6.36
CA LYS A 656 -31.69 16.34 7.49
C LYS A 656 -31.22 17.78 7.35
N ILE A 657 -30.10 17.97 6.66
CA ILE A 657 -29.46 19.26 6.42
C ILE A 657 -29.10 19.27 4.94
N GLU A 658 -29.50 20.35 4.28
CA GLU A 658 -29.10 20.67 2.93
C GLU A 658 -28.44 22.05 2.97
N PHE A 659 -27.31 22.17 2.29
CA PHE A 659 -26.62 23.44 2.13
C PHE A 659 -27.11 24.12 0.86
N GLU A 660 -27.33 25.43 0.94
CA GLU A 660 -27.62 26.25 -0.21
C GLU A 660 -26.38 26.34 -1.12
N VAL A 661 -26.61 26.25 -2.43
CA VAL A 661 -25.59 26.39 -3.47
C VAL A 661 -25.78 27.75 -4.11
N PHE A 662 -24.74 28.60 -4.05
CA PHE A 662 -24.75 29.92 -4.67
C PHE A 662 -24.05 29.81 -6.04
N GLU A 663 -24.83 29.68 -7.12
CA GLU A 663 -24.31 29.55 -8.48
C GLU A 663 -23.85 30.92 -9.02
N GLU A 664 -22.60 31.31 -8.74
CA GLU A 664 -21.99 32.49 -9.36
C GLU A 664 -20.92 32.13 -10.42
N ASN A 665 -20.27 30.97 -10.32
CA ASN A 665 -19.21 30.56 -11.23
C ASN A 665 -19.22 29.04 -11.49
N THR A 666 -19.27 28.65 -12.76
CA THR A 666 -19.30 27.25 -13.20
C THR A 666 -17.96 26.53 -13.10
N GLU A 667 -16.90 27.18 -12.62
CA GLU A 667 -15.57 26.57 -12.48
C GLU A 667 -15.09 26.52 -11.02
N ILE A 668 -15.73 27.24 -10.09
CA ILE A 668 -15.28 27.38 -8.71
C ILE A 668 -16.33 26.83 -7.74
N ILE A 669 -15.93 25.89 -6.89
CA ILE A 669 -16.77 25.35 -5.81
C ILE A 669 -16.66 26.25 -4.59
N ASP A 670 -17.76 26.89 -4.20
CA ASP A 670 -17.86 27.76 -3.02
C ASP A 670 -17.66 26.95 -1.74
N THR A 671 -16.58 27.24 -1.01
CA THR A 671 -16.25 26.61 0.27
C THR A 671 -16.35 27.57 1.44
N THR A 672 -16.38 28.88 1.18
CA THR A 672 -16.63 29.92 2.18
C THR A 672 -18.05 29.82 2.72
N SER A 673 -19.05 29.81 1.82
CA SER A 673 -20.46 29.74 2.22
C SER A 673 -20.79 28.37 2.82
N LEU A 674 -20.14 27.29 2.37
CA LEU A 674 -20.24 25.97 2.99
C LEU A 674 -19.87 26.01 4.48
N LEU A 675 -18.70 26.56 4.82
CA LEU A 675 -18.23 26.58 6.20
C LEU A 675 -19.01 27.57 7.07
N HIS A 676 -19.45 28.69 6.49
CA HIS A 676 -20.34 29.66 7.13
C HIS A 676 -21.68 29.02 7.53
N GLN A 677 -22.36 28.37 6.57
CA GLN A 677 -23.63 27.68 6.86
C GLN A 677 -23.44 26.57 7.92
N ALA A 678 -22.33 25.83 7.87
CA ALA A 678 -22.02 24.82 8.87
C ALA A 678 -21.87 25.43 10.28
N TYR A 679 -21.25 26.60 10.39
CA TYR A 679 -21.14 27.35 11.64
C TYR A 679 -22.51 27.82 12.15
N GLU A 680 -23.36 28.41 11.31
CA GLU A 680 -24.70 28.86 11.69
C GLU A 680 -25.60 27.71 12.16
N LEU A 681 -25.53 26.57 11.48
CA LEU A 681 -26.26 25.36 11.87
C LEU A 681 -25.76 24.81 13.20
N LEU A 682 -24.45 24.84 13.46
CA LEU A 682 -23.90 24.46 14.75
C LEU A 682 -24.38 25.40 15.86
N ASN A 683 -24.38 26.71 15.62
CA ASN A 683 -24.83 27.72 16.60
C ASN A 683 -26.34 27.66 16.87
N SER A 684 -27.14 27.21 15.89
CA SER A 684 -28.57 26.93 16.06
C SER A 684 -28.88 25.58 16.72
N GLY A 685 -27.86 24.85 17.18
CA GLY A 685 -28.01 23.61 17.96
C GLY A 685 -28.24 22.35 17.12
N LYS A 686 -27.94 22.36 15.82
CA LYS A 686 -27.99 21.15 14.99
C LYS A 686 -26.90 20.16 15.38
N GLN A 687 -27.15 18.88 15.12
CA GLN A 687 -26.24 17.81 15.52
C GLN A 687 -24.96 17.81 14.65
N PRO A 688 -23.75 17.80 15.25
CA PRO A 688 -22.49 17.82 14.50
C PRO A 688 -22.36 16.68 13.48
N ALA A 689 -22.89 15.50 13.79
CA ALA A 689 -22.88 14.36 12.87
C ALA A 689 -23.72 14.60 11.61
N ASP A 690 -24.90 15.22 11.76
CA ASP A 690 -25.77 15.58 10.63
C ASP A 690 -25.09 16.66 9.76
N ILE A 691 -24.42 17.64 10.36
CA ILE A 691 -23.67 18.69 9.65
C ILE A 691 -22.48 18.10 8.91
N ALA A 692 -21.69 17.24 9.57
CA ALA A 692 -20.54 16.57 8.96
C ALA A 692 -20.95 15.77 7.72
N LEU A 693 -22.06 15.03 7.79
CA LEU A 693 -22.59 14.28 6.65
C LEU A 693 -23.00 15.20 5.50
N ALA A 694 -23.70 16.30 5.79
CA ALA A 694 -24.08 17.28 4.78
C ALA A 694 -22.87 17.91 4.09
N ILE A 695 -21.77 18.17 4.81
CA ILE A 695 -20.53 18.73 4.23
C ILE A 695 -19.92 17.77 3.20
N HIS A 696 -19.82 16.48 3.55
CA HIS A 696 -19.31 15.48 2.62
C HIS A 696 -20.16 15.38 1.36
N HIS A 697 -21.50 15.39 1.51
CA HIS A 697 -22.42 15.34 0.38
C HIS A 697 -22.36 16.61 -0.48
N TYR A 698 -22.25 17.79 0.12
CA TYR A 698 -22.09 19.04 -0.63
C TYR A 698 -20.85 18.99 -1.53
N LEU A 699 -19.68 18.68 -0.96
CA LEU A 699 -18.43 18.60 -1.74
C LEU A 699 -18.53 17.55 -2.85
N ALA A 700 -19.01 16.35 -2.53
CA ALA A 700 -19.19 15.28 -3.51
C ALA A 700 -20.14 15.68 -4.65
N ASN A 701 -21.24 16.37 -4.33
CA ASN A 701 -22.20 16.84 -5.31
C ASN A 701 -21.59 17.89 -6.23
N GLN A 702 -20.95 18.92 -5.67
CA GLN A 702 -20.36 20.02 -6.42
C GLN A 702 -19.24 19.53 -7.36
N PHE A 703 -18.33 18.68 -6.87
CA PHE A 703 -17.32 18.06 -7.73
C PHE A 703 -17.95 17.26 -8.88
N SER A 704 -18.99 16.46 -8.57
CA SER A 704 -19.67 15.65 -9.57
C SER A 704 -20.37 16.49 -10.63
N ASP A 705 -21.11 17.53 -10.22
CA ASP A 705 -21.89 18.36 -11.14
C ASP A 705 -20.98 19.07 -12.14
N LEU A 706 -19.88 19.67 -11.66
CA LEU A 706 -18.89 20.29 -12.52
C LEU A 706 -18.24 19.30 -13.49
N ALA A 707 -17.80 18.14 -12.99
CA ALA A 707 -17.16 17.12 -13.82
C ALA A 707 -18.12 16.53 -14.87
N ILE A 708 -19.38 16.26 -14.50
CA ILE A 708 -20.41 15.73 -15.39
C ILE A 708 -20.77 16.74 -16.48
N ASN A 709 -21.00 18.00 -16.10
CA ASN A 709 -21.34 19.07 -17.05
C ASN A 709 -20.23 19.24 -18.10
N TYR A 710 -18.97 19.25 -17.67
CA TYR A 710 -17.84 19.33 -18.58
C TYR A 710 -17.72 18.08 -19.47
N ALA A 711 -17.82 16.88 -18.88
CA ALA A 711 -17.71 15.61 -19.61
C ALA A 711 -18.75 15.49 -20.72
N ILE A 712 -20.02 15.82 -20.43
CA ILE A 712 -21.11 15.80 -21.42
C ILE A 712 -20.85 16.82 -22.52
N SER A 713 -20.44 18.04 -22.17
CA SER A 713 -20.22 19.12 -23.14
C SER A 713 -19.05 18.83 -24.09
N ASN A 714 -18.08 18.01 -23.67
CA ASN A 714 -16.89 17.65 -24.44
C ASN A 714 -16.90 16.19 -24.93
N ALA A 715 -18.02 15.48 -24.82
CA ALA A 715 -18.19 14.08 -25.21
C ALA A 715 -17.19 13.09 -24.56
N ILE A 716 -16.69 13.40 -23.36
CA ILE A 716 -15.83 12.51 -22.57
C ILE A 716 -16.71 11.55 -21.77
N LYS A 717 -16.45 10.24 -21.88
CA LYS A 717 -17.32 9.20 -21.30
C LYS A 717 -16.94 8.77 -19.88
N LYS A 718 -15.71 9.09 -19.46
CA LYS A 718 -15.08 8.56 -18.25
C LYS A 718 -14.80 9.69 -17.26
N ILE A 719 -15.24 9.51 -16.02
CA ILE A 719 -14.93 10.39 -14.89
C ILE A 719 -14.21 9.58 -13.82
N GLY A 720 -13.02 10.02 -13.44
CA GLY A 720 -12.22 9.39 -12.40
C GLY A 720 -12.20 10.17 -11.09
N PHE A 721 -12.07 9.48 -9.95
CA PHE A 721 -11.82 10.12 -8.65
C PHE A 721 -10.54 9.58 -8.00
N THR A 722 -9.61 10.47 -7.66
CA THR A 722 -8.28 10.15 -7.14
C THR A 722 -7.77 11.20 -6.14
N GLY A 723 -6.61 10.97 -5.54
CA GLY A 723 -6.03 11.78 -4.46
C GLY A 723 -6.36 11.20 -3.08
N GLY A 724 -5.69 11.70 -2.02
CA GLY A 724 -5.83 11.15 -0.68
C GLY A 724 -7.25 11.19 -0.09
N VAL A 725 -8.13 12.07 -0.57
CA VAL A 725 -9.53 12.14 -0.13
C VAL A 725 -10.41 11.07 -0.79
N ALA A 726 -9.96 10.43 -1.87
CA ALA A 726 -10.70 9.35 -2.52
C ALA A 726 -10.81 8.06 -1.68
N TYR A 727 -10.10 8.00 -0.55
CA TYR A 727 -10.31 6.99 0.49
C TYR A 727 -11.61 7.18 1.28
N ASN A 728 -12.18 8.39 1.31
CA ASN A 728 -13.39 8.69 2.07
C ASN A 728 -14.61 8.01 1.43
N ASP A 729 -15.22 7.04 2.13
CA ASP A 729 -16.29 6.22 1.56
C ASP A 729 -17.52 7.06 1.20
N ILE A 730 -17.88 8.05 2.03
CA ILE A 730 -19.06 8.90 1.83
C ILE A 730 -18.93 9.71 0.54
N ILE A 731 -17.78 10.38 0.33
CA ILE A 731 -17.54 11.20 -0.85
C ILE A 731 -17.44 10.32 -2.09
N THR A 732 -16.61 9.28 -2.07
CA THR A 732 -16.40 8.39 -3.22
C THR A 732 -17.70 7.72 -3.66
N ARG A 733 -18.51 7.23 -2.71
CA ARG A 733 -19.81 6.61 -2.99
C ARG A 733 -20.79 7.59 -3.63
N GLN A 734 -20.83 8.82 -3.13
CA GLN A 734 -21.73 9.83 -3.67
C GLN A 734 -21.31 10.29 -5.08
N ILE A 735 -20.02 10.49 -5.32
CA ILE A 735 -19.50 10.81 -6.67
C ILE A 735 -19.82 9.67 -7.63
N ALA A 736 -19.49 8.42 -7.27
CA ALA A 736 -19.75 7.25 -8.09
C ALA A 736 -21.25 7.13 -8.44
N LYS A 737 -22.14 7.38 -7.47
CA LYS A 737 -23.59 7.38 -7.67
C LYS A 737 -24.02 8.43 -8.71
N LYS A 738 -23.53 9.67 -8.61
CA LYS A 738 -23.90 10.75 -9.54
C LYS A 738 -23.37 10.50 -10.95
N VAL A 739 -22.10 10.13 -11.08
CA VAL A 739 -21.48 9.81 -12.38
C VAL A 739 -22.24 8.69 -13.09
N LYS A 740 -22.55 7.59 -12.39
CA LYS A 740 -23.34 6.48 -12.96
C LYS A 740 -24.76 6.89 -13.32
N SER A 741 -25.40 7.75 -12.53
CA SER A 741 -26.74 8.27 -12.82
C SER A 741 -26.77 9.14 -14.08
N ALA A 742 -25.67 9.83 -14.39
CA ALA A 742 -25.46 10.56 -15.63
C ALA A 742 -25.09 9.66 -16.83
N LYS A 743 -25.09 8.32 -16.67
CA LYS A 743 -24.70 7.33 -17.68
C LYS A 743 -23.25 7.45 -18.16
N LEU A 744 -22.37 7.99 -17.31
CA LEU A 744 -20.93 8.03 -17.52
C LEU A 744 -20.24 6.90 -16.75
N GLU A 745 -19.03 6.54 -17.19
CA GLU A 745 -18.21 5.51 -16.55
C GLU A 745 -17.42 6.12 -15.38
N PHE A 746 -17.54 5.53 -14.20
CA PHE A 746 -16.80 5.95 -13.00
C PHE A 746 -15.52 5.12 -12.83
N LEU A 747 -14.37 5.78 -12.76
CA LEU A 747 -13.06 5.16 -12.55
C LEU A 747 -12.60 5.34 -11.09
N GLN A 748 -12.12 4.26 -10.49
CA GLN A 748 -11.51 4.24 -9.16
C GLN A 748 -10.30 3.31 -9.16
N HIS A 749 -9.35 3.53 -8.26
CA HIS A 749 -8.17 2.66 -8.13
C HIS A 749 -8.54 1.26 -7.61
N LYS A 750 -7.71 0.28 -7.96
CA LYS A 750 -7.84 -1.15 -7.63
C LYS A 750 -6.49 -1.72 -7.16
N SER A 751 -5.42 -1.45 -7.90
CA SER A 751 -4.10 -2.06 -7.71
C SER A 751 -3.03 -1.05 -7.27
N LEU A 752 -3.30 0.24 -7.43
CA LEU A 752 -2.49 1.35 -6.92
C LEU A 752 -3.22 2.07 -5.77
N PRO A 753 -2.49 2.73 -4.86
CA PRO A 753 -3.12 3.62 -3.89
C PRO A 753 -3.71 4.87 -4.54
N CYS A 754 -4.86 5.32 -4.04
CA CYS A 754 -5.51 6.55 -4.53
C CYS A 754 -4.72 7.82 -4.21
N GLY A 755 -4.03 7.82 -3.06
CA GLY A 755 -3.17 8.91 -2.62
C GLY A 755 -1.74 8.78 -3.15
N ASP A 756 -0.83 9.50 -2.51
CA ASP A 756 0.55 9.72 -2.96
C ASP A 756 1.38 8.44 -3.25
N GLY A 757 1.02 7.31 -2.64
CA GLY A 757 1.64 6.01 -2.93
C GLY A 757 1.51 5.56 -4.40
N GLY A 758 0.59 6.14 -5.18
CA GLY A 758 0.43 5.90 -6.62
C GLY A 758 1.17 6.88 -7.55
N ILE A 759 1.64 8.02 -7.04
CA ILE A 759 2.17 9.15 -7.84
C ILE A 759 3.36 8.74 -8.71
N SER A 760 4.29 7.94 -8.18
CA SER A 760 5.48 7.51 -8.91
C SER A 760 5.14 6.77 -10.21
N SER A 761 4.05 6.00 -10.22
CA SER A 761 3.58 5.29 -11.40
C SER A 761 3.08 6.28 -12.45
N GLY A 762 2.29 7.28 -12.04
CA GLY A 762 1.88 8.38 -12.91
C GLY A 762 3.08 9.15 -13.49
N GLN A 763 4.07 9.47 -12.65
CA GLN A 763 5.29 10.16 -13.05
C GLN A 763 6.09 9.38 -14.12
N ALA A 764 6.30 8.08 -13.91
CA ALA A 764 7.02 7.24 -14.87
C ALA A 764 6.32 7.20 -16.24
N ILE A 765 4.98 7.13 -16.27
CA ILE A 765 4.23 7.11 -17.52
C ILE A 765 4.27 8.47 -18.22
N ILE A 766 4.03 9.57 -17.50
CA ILE A 766 4.06 10.91 -18.08
C ILE A 766 5.46 11.23 -18.65
N ALA A 767 6.53 10.89 -17.91
CA ALA A 767 7.90 11.05 -18.40
C ALA A 767 8.20 10.18 -19.63
N ALA A 768 7.63 8.98 -19.72
CA ALA A 768 7.77 8.14 -20.90
C ALA A 768 7.02 8.70 -22.11
N MET A 769 5.83 9.27 -21.93
CA MET A 769 5.07 9.89 -23.02
C MET A 769 5.77 11.15 -23.53
N LYS A 770 6.13 12.07 -22.64
CA LYS A 770 6.79 13.34 -23.00
C LYS A 770 8.18 13.19 -23.65
N ALA A 771 8.82 12.05 -23.47
CA ALA A 771 10.12 11.75 -24.09
C ALA A 771 10.00 11.11 -25.48
N LYS A 772 8.82 10.61 -25.84
CA LYS A 772 8.54 9.95 -27.12
C LYS A 772 7.77 10.83 -28.09
N ASP A 773 7.04 11.81 -27.57
CA ASP A 773 6.51 12.95 -28.33
C ASP A 773 7.66 13.88 -28.74
#